data_AF-A0A1G2ZJH5-F1
#
_entry.id   AF-A0A1G2ZJH5-F1
#
_cell.length_a   1.000
_cell.length_b   1.000
_cell.length_c   1.000
_cell.angle_alpha   90.00
_cell.angle_beta   90.00
_cell.angle_gamma   90.00
#
_symmetry.space_group_name_H-M   'P 1'
#
loop_
_entity.id
_entity.type
_entity.pdbx_description
1 polymer ?
#
loop_
_entity_poly.entity_id
_entity_poly.type
_entity_poly.pdbx_seq_one_letter_code
_entity_poly.pdbx_strand_id
1 'polypeptide(L)'
;MSRVGRRPWLLGVLVAAGMLVSWDNRQFTSARGQRPDWTAGFAATSRFELSDAVQLDRADSKVLGDLERVKAYLADQQWEEAIETLCQVIDSGEGKLVGVTDRRYVGLRDYGHLQLGRLPAEALEVYRQRVDPAARQWYEEGVAKRDRRLLAKVLDEAFSSSWGDDALLALGEMALESGDYASARWHWERIIPSNPPPEAPRTWPGYPDTELDLAEVRARLVLVSILEGSTERARDELGQLVRLHGDARGRLGGREVNYAEALGGLLAESGTWPRKRRSRGWPTFAGNTLRNKIGPEMIDVGGVAWRIPLREDTAEIADDEAALSFYPVVVGGLEPIAERLPPDPSPRLRGEGRTFWDRQLVLVGNSREIFGARVATGKPAWSGAGVGIFRAQLEGLGDASSGRTGTLGAPRWTMTVRDGRLYARMGSAVTNHPQEAIRNIRPGYLVALDLEAEGRMLWKIVPEEGWALEGSPVADETSVYVAMQRSDIRPQAHVACFDAQTGRRRWRRFVCSAETPAQGVFYQRTHNLLTLDRGTLYYNTNLGAVAALSTEEGRLIWVSLYPRARDGDLVNLAPHWQRDLNPCVVDQGTLLVAPADSPRIFGLEAATGQVLWQSGTEVEDVVHLLGTTDRHLIGSGQKLVWIGLTRGHEGRVEHVWPDGHESLGYGRGVLAGDCVLWPTREKVYVFDQQTAQPKRVIDLVRHGVTGGNLLVAGGQLLIATGTELVAMKRYADGQEKDGAGVLSIARPPLGVSCP
;
A
#
# COMPACT_ATOMS: atom_id res chain seq x y z
N MET A 1 20.03 -78.10 2.68
CA MET A 1 19.71 -77.41 3.95
C MET A 1 19.47 -75.94 3.60
N SER A 2 18.27 -75.61 3.11
CA SER A 2 17.12 -74.99 3.83
C SER A 2 17.18 -73.45 3.77
N ARG A 3 16.24 -72.68 3.20
CA ARG A 3 14.84 -72.88 2.80
C ARG A 3 14.48 -72.02 1.58
N VAL A 4 13.43 -72.49 0.90
CA VAL A 4 12.76 -72.03 -0.32
C VAL A 4 11.61 -71.06 0.00
N GLY A 5 11.24 -70.16 -0.92
CA GLY A 5 10.06 -69.28 -0.80
C GLY A 5 9.57 -68.63 -2.11
N ARG A 6 8.83 -69.42 -2.91
CA ARG A 6 7.98 -69.22 -4.11
C ARG A 6 7.37 -67.83 -4.49
N ARG A 7 7.60 -67.46 -5.78
CA ARG A 7 6.72 -67.20 -6.97
C ARG A 7 5.39 -66.38 -6.95
N PRO A 8 5.01 -65.77 -8.12
CA PRO A 8 4.03 -64.67 -8.31
C PRO A 8 2.70 -65.09 -8.99
N TRP A 9 1.68 -64.22 -9.06
CA TRP A 9 0.58 -64.27 -10.05
C TRP A 9 -0.02 -62.89 -10.39
N LEU A 10 -0.21 -62.68 -11.70
CA LEU A 10 -1.01 -61.65 -12.38
C LEU A 10 -2.46 -62.13 -12.51
N LEU A 11 -3.44 -61.23 -12.40
CA LEU A 11 -4.76 -61.33 -13.03
C LEU A 11 -5.46 -59.97 -13.01
N GLY A 12 -5.93 -59.51 -14.17
CA GLY A 12 -6.82 -58.35 -14.30
C GLY A 12 -8.26 -58.78 -14.56
N VAL A 13 -9.23 -57.90 -14.29
CA VAL A 13 -10.61 -57.94 -14.82
C VAL A 13 -11.23 -56.52 -14.83
N LEU A 14 -11.87 -56.18 -15.96
CA LEU A 14 -12.79 -55.06 -16.24
C LEU A 14 -14.19 -55.33 -15.66
N VAL A 15 -14.90 -54.32 -15.12
CA VAL A 15 -16.38 -54.24 -15.17
C VAL A 15 -16.85 -52.78 -15.21
N ALA A 16 -17.78 -52.50 -16.13
CA ALA A 16 -18.51 -51.25 -16.32
C ALA A 16 -19.82 -51.21 -15.51
N ALA A 17 -20.33 -50.01 -15.18
CA ALA A 17 -21.72 -49.79 -14.83
C ALA A 17 -22.17 -48.39 -15.27
N GLY A 18 -23.24 -48.33 -16.07
CA GLY A 18 -23.94 -47.10 -16.44
C GLY A 18 -25.18 -46.87 -15.58
N MET A 19 -25.62 -45.62 -15.50
CA MET A 19 -26.98 -45.26 -15.10
C MET A 19 -27.50 -44.12 -15.99
N LEU A 20 -28.52 -44.44 -16.77
CA LEU A 20 -29.47 -43.54 -17.41
C LEU A 20 -30.44 -43.03 -16.34
N VAL A 21 -30.68 -41.72 -16.26
CA VAL A 21 -31.88 -41.15 -15.61
C VAL A 21 -32.54 -40.18 -16.56
N SER A 22 -33.85 -40.39 -16.71
CA SER A 22 -34.79 -39.76 -17.63
C SER A 22 -35.03 -38.28 -17.34
N TRP A 23 -35.16 -37.51 -18.42
CA TRP A 23 -35.84 -36.21 -18.44
C TRP A 23 -37.33 -36.39 -18.14
N ASP A 24 -37.84 -35.69 -17.13
CA ASP A 24 -39.25 -35.30 -17.07
C ASP A 24 -39.35 -33.84 -16.65
N ASN A 25 -40.23 -33.11 -17.33
CA ASN A 25 -40.28 -31.66 -17.39
C ASN A 25 -41.67 -31.24 -16.91
N ARG A 26 -41.80 -30.69 -15.69
CA ARG A 26 -42.92 -29.84 -15.29
C ARG A 26 -42.77 -29.21 -13.90
N GLN A 27 -43.10 -27.90 -13.88
CA GLN A 27 -43.53 -27.03 -12.77
C GLN A 27 -42.46 -26.19 -12.02
N PHE A 28 -42.38 -24.94 -12.48
CA PHE A 28 -41.88 -23.76 -11.79
C PHE A 28 -42.62 -23.50 -10.46
N THR A 29 -41.88 -23.39 -9.37
CA THR A 29 -42.17 -22.45 -8.26
C THR A 29 -40.87 -22.02 -7.56
N SER A 30 -40.86 -20.78 -7.10
CA SER A 30 -39.73 -20.03 -6.54
C SER A 30 -39.07 -20.68 -5.32
N ALA A 31 -37.75 -20.86 -5.35
CA ALA A 31 -36.94 -21.10 -4.15
C ALA A 31 -35.51 -20.55 -4.31
N ARG A 32 -34.99 -20.05 -3.19
CA ARG A 32 -33.67 -19.44 -2.96
C ARG A 32 -32.54 -20.18 -3.70
N GLY A 33 -31.63 -19.42 -4.29
CA GLY A 33 -30.45 -19.92 -5.00
C GLY A 33 -29.66 -20.93 -4.18
N GLN A 34 -29.67 -22.18 -4.64
CA GLN A 34 -28.74 -23.21 -4.20
C GLN A 34 -27.35 -22.84 -4.71
N ARG A 35 -26.40 -22.72 -3.78
CA ARG A 35 -24.96 -22.63 -4.06
C ARG A 35 -24.49 -23.94 -4.71
N PRO A 36 -23.46 -23.92 -5.57
CA PRO A 36 -22.91 -25.14 -6.16
C PRO A 36 -22.49 -26.13 -5.06
N ASP A 37 -22.82 -27.40 -5.28
CA ASP A 37 -22.61 -28.49 -4.34
C ASP A 37 -21.13 -28.90 -4.31
N TRP A 38 -20.39 -28.38 -3.32
CA TRP A 38 -18.96 -28.66 -3.11
C TRP A 38 -18.66 -30.09 -2.60
N THR A 39 -19.69 -30.94 -2.43
CA THR A 39 -19.57 -32.17 -1.65
C THR A 39 -19.18 -33.41 -2.45
N ALA A 40 -19.27 -33.39 -3.79
CA ALA A 40 -18.96 -34.56 -4.61
C ALA A 40 -17.47 -34.60 -5.01
N GLY A 41 -16.57 -34.89 -4.07
CA GLY A 41 -15.23 -35.39 -4.43
C GLY A 41 -14.02 -35.03 -3.56
N PHE A 42 -14.15 -34.41 -2.39
CA PHE A 42 -12.98 -34.13 -1.53
C PHE A 42 -13.24 -34.47 -0.06
N ALA A 43 -12.61 -35.54 0.42
CA ALA A 43 -12.44 -35.81 1.84
C ALA A 43 -11.25 -35.01 2.41
N ALA A 44 -11.18 -33.72 2.10
CA ALA A 44 -10.32 -32.76 2.78
C ALA A 44 -11.22 -31.92 3.70
N THR A 45 -10.88 -31.82 4.98
CA THR A 45 -11.62 -30.96 5.91
C THR A 45 -11.58 -29.52 5.40
N SER A 46 -12.72 -28.83 5.30
CA SER A 46 -12.78 -27.42 4.91
C SER A 46 -12.08 -26.48 5.90
N ARG A 47 -11.80 -27.00 7.10
CA ARG A 47 -11.04 -26.31 8.14
C ARG A 47 -9.55 -26.34 7.85
N PHE A 48 -8.90 -25.23 8.13
CA PHE A 48 -7.44 -25.10 8.07
C PHE A 48 -6.90 -24.64 9.42
N GLU A 49 -5.64 -24.99 9.68
CA GLU A 49 -4.83 -24.46 10.78
C GLU A 49 -3.45 -24.12 10.20
N LEU A 50 -2.98 -22.90 10.45
CA LEU A 50 -1.74 -22.33 9.94
C LEU A 50 -0.71 -22.21 11.06
N SER A 51 0.55 -22.39 10.70
CA SER A 51 1.67 -22.05 11.55
C SER A 51 1.79 -20.54 11.78
N ASP A 52 2.21 -20.16 12.99
CA ASP A 52 2.67 -18.79 13.31
C ASP A 52 4.02 -18.44 12.67
N ALA A 53 4.74 -19.45 12.14
CA ALA A 53 6.07 -19.24 11.61
C ALA A 53 6.05 -18.44 10.30
N VAL A 54 6.60 -17.23 10.36
CA VAL A 54 6.95 -16.43 9.18
C VAL A 54 8.46 -16.56 8.94
N GLN A 55 8.83 -17.17 7.83
CA GLN A 55 10.21 -17.33 7.42
C GLN A 55 10.73 -16.02 6.84
N LEU A 56 11.85 -15.55 7.38
CA LEU A 56 12.60 -14.37 6.95
C LEU A 56 14.04 -14.79 6.62
N ASP A 57 14.74 -13.99 5.81
CA ASP A 57 16.18 -14.21 5.58
C ASP A 57 17.00 -13.62 6.74
N ARG A 58 17.04 -14.37 7.86
CA ARG A 58 17.68 -13.93 9.10
C ARG A 58 19.20 -14.15 9.05
N ALA A 59 19.93 -13.36 9.84
CA ALA A 59 21.35 -13.55 10.08
C ALA A 59 21.65 -14.99 10.54
N ASP A 60 22.78 -15.54 10.08
CA ASP A 60 23.19 -16.90 10.40
C ASP A 60 23.81 -17.00 11.81
N SER A 61 24.12 -18.23 12.23
CA SER A 61 24.70 -18.49 13.56
C SER A 61 26.06 -17.83 13.76
N LYS A 62 26.83 -17.59 12.70
CA LYS A 62 28.13 -16.92 12.78
C LYS A 62 27.92 -15.44 13.12
N VAL A 63 27.09 -14.74 12.38
CA VAL A 63 26.79 -13.32 12.63
C VAL A 63 26.19 -13.12 14.02
N LEU A 64 25.28 -14.01 14.45
CA LEU A 64 24.74 -13.96 15.80
C LEU A 64 25.82 -14.20 16.87
N GLY A 65 26.74 -15.13 16.64
CA GLY A 65 27.90 -15.35 17.51
C GLY A 65 28.83 -14.12 17.58
N ASP A 66 29.05 -13.45 16.46
CA ASP A 66 29.86 -12.22 16.39
C ASP A 66 29.22 -11.08 17.20
N LEU A 67 27.90 -10.92 17.12
CA LEU A 67 27.16 -9.96 17.94
C LEU A 67 27.20 -10.28 19.43
N GLU A 68 27.15 -11.55 19.83
CA GLU A 68 27.35 -11.93 21.24
C GLU A 68 28.79 -11.66 21.71
N ARG A 69 29.79 -11.85 20.85
CA ARG A 69 31.18 -11.45 21.15
C ARG A 69 31.32 -9.95 21.34
N VAL A 70 30.68 -9.14 20.50
CA VAL A 70 30.63 -7.68 20.69
C VAL A 70 30.08 -7.32 22.07
N LYS A 71 28.98 -7.96 22.51
CA LYS A 71 28.43 -7.71 23.86
C LYS A 71 29.41 -8.07 24.97
N ALA A 72 30.12 -9.18 24.85
CA ALA A 72 31.15 -9.59 25.82
C ALA A 72 32.31 -8.58 25.87
N TYR A 73 32.83 -8.16 24.71
CA TYR A 73 33.88 -7.14 24.64
C TYR A 73 33.45 -5.81 25.25
N LEU A 74 32.21 -5.38 25.02
CA LEU A 74 31.67 -4.17 25.65
C LEU A 74 31.53 -4.31 27.17
N ALA A 75 31.15 -5.49 27.67
CA ALA A 75 31.05 -5.73 29.12
C ALA A 75 32.43 -5.72 29.79
N ASP A 76 33.45 -6.24 29.10
CA ASP A 76 34.84 -6.29 29.57
C ASP A 76 35.64 -5.01 29.26
N GLN A 77 34.99 -3.97 28.72
CA GLN A 77 35.60 -2.68 28.35
C GLN A 77 36.71 -2.79 27.28
N GLN A 78 36.64 -3.82 26.43
CA GLN A 78 37.53 -4.04 25.29
C GLN A 78 36.99 -3.30 24.06
N TRP A 79 37.17 -1.97 24.05
CA TRP A 79 36.52 -1.09 23.08
C TRP A 79 36.99 -1.31 21.64
N GLU A 80 38.30 -1.47 21.41
CA GLU A 80 38.85 -1.61 20.05
C GLU A 80 38.34 -2.88 19.36
N GLU A 81 38.34 -4.00 20.08
CA GLU A 81 37.86 -5.30 19.60
C GLU A 81 36.35 -5.30 19.38
N ALA A 82 35.59 -4.64 20.27
CA ALA A 82 34.14 -4.47 20.11
C ALA A 82 33.80 -3.69 18.84
N ILE A 83 34.45 -2.54 18.61
CA ILE A 83 34.22 -1.69 17.44
C ILE A 83 34.65 -2.40 16.16
N GLU A 84 35.82 -3.05 16.16
CA GLU A 84 36.29 -3.81 15.00
C GLU A 84 35.31 -4.91 14.60
N THR A 85 34.89 -5.74 15.56
CA THR A 85 33.94 -6.83 15.31
C THR A 85 32.59 -6.29 14.84
N LEU A 86 32.09 -5.21 15.44
CA LEU A 86 30.82 -4.61 15.05
C LEU A 86 30.85 -4.04 13.62
N CYS A 87 31.94 -3.35 13.24
CA CYS A 87 32.11 -2.85 11.87
C CYS A 87 32.18 -4.02 10.86
N GLN A 88 32.91 -5.10 11.18
CA GLN A 88 32.93 -6.30 10.34
C GLN A 88 31.53 -6.92 10.17
N VAL A 89 30.70 -6.93 11.21
CA VAL A 89 29.30 -7.38 11.10
C VAL A 89 28.47 -6.46 10.19
N ILE A 90 28.63 -5.15 10.32
CA ILE A 90 27.95 -4.15 9.47
C ILE A 90 28.32 -4.35 7.99
N ASP A 91 29.58 -4.64 7.70
CA ASP A 91 30.09 -4.79 6.33
C ASP A 91 29.81 -6.17 5.71
N SER A 92 29.62 -7.22 6.53
CA SER A 92 29.62 -8.61 6.06
C SER A 92 28.27 -9.17 5.59
N GLY A 93 27.13 -8.52 5.88
CA GLY A 93 25.83 -9.15 5.68
C GLY A 93 24.79 -8.34 4.93
N GLU A 94 25.04 -8.15 3.63
CA GLU A 94 24.01 -7.63 2.73
C GLU A 94 22.77 -8.53 2.70
N GLY A 95 21.60 -7.92 2.90
CA GLY A 95 20.29 -8.57 2.74
C GLY A 95 19.82 -9.45 3.91
N LYS A 96 20.64 -9.64 4.96
CA LYS A 96 20.24 -10.39 6.16
C LYS A 96 19.55 -9.49 7.20
N LEU A 97 18.62 -10.09 7.93
CA LEU A 97 17.82 -9.43 8.95
C LEU A 97 18.19 -9.88 10.37
N VAL A 98 18.18 -8.94 11.32
CA VAL A 98 18.31 -9.20 12.76
C VAL A 98 17.11 -8.64 13.50
N GLY A 99 16.61 -9.40 14.47
CA GLY A 99 15.51 -8.98 15.33
C GLY A 99 15.96 -7.90 16.31
N VAL A 100 15.29 -6.75 16.27
CA VAL A 100 15.37 -5.71 17.31
C VAL A 100 14.35 -5.99 18.41
N THR A 101 13.23 -6.60 18.04
CA THR A 101 12.22 -7.19 18.94
C THR A 101 11.74 -8.52 18.35
N ASP A 102 10.91 -9.26 19.07
CA ASP A 102 10.33 -10.53 18.58
C ASP A 102 9.59 -10.39 17.24
N ARG A 103 9.06 -9.19 16.99
CA ARG A 103 8.20 -8.88 15.84
C ARG A 103 8.79 -7.81 14.91
N ARG A 104 9.98 -7.28 15.16
CA ARG A 104 10.58 -6.26 14.31
C ARG A 104 12.02 -6.61 14.00
N TYR A 105 12.32 -6.64 12.71
CA TYR A 105 13.59 -7.02 12.15
C TYR A 105 14.12 -5.87 11.29
N VAL A 106 15.42 -5.63 11.32
CA VAL A 106 16.09 -4.59 10.51
C VAL A 106 17.31 -5.19 9.83
N GLY A 107 17.84 -4.51 8.80
CA GLY A 107 19.08 -4.91 8.16
C GLY A 107 20.27 -4.88 9.13
N LEU A 108 21.30 -5.69 8.89
CA LEU A 108 22.49 -5.74 9.76
C LEU A 108 23.17 -4.39 9.97
N ARG A 109 23.26 -3.58 8.91
CA ARG A 109 23.79 -2.21 8.98
C ARG A 109 22.99 -1.33 9.93
N ASP A 110 21.67 -1.35 9.80
CA ASP A 110 20.77 -0.55 10.65
C ASP A 110 20.81 -1.05 12.10
N TYR A 111 20.91 -2.37 12.31
CA TYR A 111 21.12 -2.95 13.63
C TYR A 111 22.44 -2.51 14.26
N GLY A 112 23.52 -2.48 13.46
CA GLY A 112 24.82 -2.01 13.90
C GLY A 112 24.80 -0.55 14.32
N HIS A 113 24.16 0.33 13.54
CA HIS A 113 23.96 1.74 13.91
C HIS A 113 23.13 1.90 15.18
N LEU A 114 22.10 1.06 15.39
CA LEU A 114 21.36 1.01 16.65
C LEU A 114 22.26 0.62 17.83
N GLN A 115 23.25 -0.26 17.65
CA GLN A 115 24.21 -0.60 18.71
C GLN A 115 25.24 0.52 18.92
N LEU A 116 25.77 1.12 17.85
CA LEU A 116 26.72 2.24 17.93
C LEU A 116 26.13 3.40 18.72
N GLY A 117 24.86 3.77 18.48
CA GLY A 117 24.15 4.81 19.24
C GLY A 117 23.91 4.49 20.73
N ARG A 118 24.31 3.32 21.23
CA ARG A 118 24.23 2.92 22.65
C ARG A 118 25.56 2.94 23.37
N LEU A 119 26.65 3.11 22.64
CA LEU A 119 27.97 2.94 23.18
C LEU A 119 28.26 4.02 24.24
N PRO A 120 29.03 3.68 25.29
CA PRO A 120 29.54 4.68 26.21
C PRO A 120 30.52 5.63 25.49
N ALA A 121 30.75 6.81 26.06
CA ALA A 121 31.55 7.86 25.43
C ALA A 121 32.96 7.38 25.04
N GLU A 122 33.58 6.54 25.87
CA GLU A 122 34.91 5.97 25.63
C GLU A 122 34.95 5.07 24.40
N ALA A 123 33.91 4.26 24.17
CA ALA A 123 33.81 3.39 23.01
C ALA A 123 33.40 4.17 21.74
N LEU A 124 32.55 5.19 21.88
CA LEU A 124 32.20 6.10 20.78
C LEU A 124 33.43 6.85 20.26
N GLU A 125 34.32 7.28 21.15
CA GLU A 125 35.57 7.95 20.78
C GLU A 125 36.46 7.05 19.90
N VAL A 126 36.61 5.77 20.26
CA VAL A 126 37.35 4.79 19.44
C VAL A 126 36.73 4.61 18.06
N TYR A 127 35.40 4.60 17.97
CA TYR A 127 34.70 4.55 16.69
C TYR A 127 34.91 5.83 15.86
N ARG A 128 34.74 7.00 16.47
CA ARG A 128 34.88 8.32 15.84
C ARG A 128 36.27 8.54 15.26
N GLN A 129 37.32 8.13 15.97
CA GLN A 129 38.70 8.19 15.46
C GLN A 129 38.88 7.47 14.11
N ARG A 130 38.08 6.43 13.83
CA ARG A 130 38.12 5.68 12.57
C ARG A 130 37.29 6.34 11.47
N VAL A 131 36.12 6.89 11.79
CA VAL A 131 35.13 7.31 10.77
C VAL A 131 35.06 8.82 10.53
N ASP A 132 35.44 9.64 11.51
CA ASP A 132 35.29 11.11 11.44
C ASP A 132 36.05 11.76 10.28
N PRO A 133 37.28 11.34 9.89
CA PRO A 133 37.95 11.94 8.74
C PRO A 133 37.15 11.84 7.44
N ALA A 134 36.50 10.70 7.21
CA ALA A 134 35.67 10.47 6.04
C ALA A 134 34.30 11.16 6.17
N ALA A 135 33.66 11.06 7.33
CA ALA A 135 32.37 11.69 7.61
C ALA A 135 32.45 13.21 7.46
N ARG A 136 33.51 13.84 7.97
CA ARG A 136 33.81 15.26 7.81
C ARG A 136 33.88 15.67 6.35
N GLN A 137 34.66 14.93 5.55
CA GLN A 137 34.82 15.23 4.13
C GLN A 137 33.47 15.18 3.41
N TRP A 138 32.67 14.13 3.63
CA TRP A 138 31.36 13.99 3.02
C TRP A 138 30.40 15.08 3.48
N TYR A 139 30.42 15.45 4.76
CA TYR A 139 29.59 16.52 5.30
C TYR A 139 29.95 17.88 4.70
N GLU A 140 31.22 18.30 4.80
CA GLU A 140 31.68 19.60 4.31
C GLU A 140 31.41 19.76 2.80
N GLU A 141 31.71 18.73 2.01
CA GLU A 141 31.43 18.72 0.57
C GLU A 141 29.92 18.68 0.28
N GLY A 142 29.16 17.88 1.03
CA GLY A 142 27.72 17.75 0.91
C GLY A 142 26.98 19.06 1.19
N VAL A 143 27.36 19.78 2.24
CA VAL A 143 26.81 21.11 2.54
C VAL A 143 27.23 22.12 1.47
N ALA A 144 28.52 22.19 1.13
CA ALA A 144 29.04 23.17 0.16
C ALA A 144 28.42 23.03 -1.23
N LYS A 145 28.19 21.79 -1.69
CA LYS A 145 27.58 21.49 -3.00
C LYS A 145 26.07 21.30 -2.95
N ARG A 146 25.48 21.32 -1.74
CA ARG A 146 24.09 20.91 -1.49
C ARG A 146 23.78 19.51 -2.02
N ASP A 147 24.74 18.59 -1.89
CA ASP A 147 24.62 17.20 -2.33
C ASP A 147 24.04 16.32 -1.22
N ARG A 148 22.74 16.04 -1.36
CA ARG A 148 22.00 15.16 -0.44
C ARG A 148 22.59 13.75 -0.35
N ARG A 149 23.25 13.25 -1.40
CA ARG A 149 23.81 11.89 -1.41
C ARG A 149 24.99 11.78 -0.47
N LEU A 150 25.86 12.79 -0.45
CA LEU A 150 27.01 12.83 0.46
C LEU A 150 26.55 12.95 1.92
N LEU A 151 25.53 13.77 2.20
CA LEU A 151 24.98 13.87 3.55
C LEU A 151 24.27 12.57 3.98
N ALA A 152 23.50 11.93 3.08
CA ALA A 152 22.88 10.65 3.35
C ALA A 152 23.93 9.56 3.61
N LYS A 153 25.06 9.62 2.90
CA LYS A 153 26.21 8.72 3.12
C LYS A 153 26.78 8.84 4.53
N VAL A 154 26.86 10.04 5.10
CA VAL A 154 27.24 10.23 6.52
C VAL A 154 26.30 9.42 7.42
N LEU A 155 24.99 9.49 7.20
CA LEU A 155 24.01 8.76 8.00
C LEU A 155 24.01 7.25 7.77
N ASP A 156 24.29 6.80 6.55
CA ASP A 156 24.26 5.38 6.18
C ASP A 156 25.55 4.62 6.56
N GLU A 157 26.70 5.31 6.58
CA GLU A 157 28.02 4.71 6.84
C GLU A 157 28.63 5.11 8.19
N ALA A 158 28.33 6.32 8.68
CA ALA A 158 28.99 6.90 9.84
C ALA A 158 28.01 7.63 10.79
N PHE A 159 26.83 7.04 11.05
CA PHE A 159 25.75 7.70 11.78
C PHE A 159 26.16 8.28 13.14
N SER A 160 26.94 7.53 13.92
CA SER A 160 27.41 7.95 15.26
C SER A 160 28.75 8.71 15.23
N SER A 161 29.20 9.17 14.05
CA SER A 161 30.34 10.10 13.93
C SER A 161 30.01 11.46 14.55
N SER A 162 31.01 12.30 14.82
CA SER A 162 30.80 13.67 15.29
C SER A 162 30.10 14.60 14.28
N TRP A 163 29.82 14.12 13.07
CA TRP A 163 29.13 14.88 12.00
C TRP A 163 27.73 14.34 11.71
N GLY A 164 27.27 13.35 12.49
CA GLY A 164 26.00 12.67 12.24
C GLY A 164 24.77 13.54 12.51
N ASP A 165 24.75 14.27 13.61
CA ASP A 165 23.65 15.19 13.96
C ASP A 165 23.65 16.46 13.09
N ASP A 166 24.82 16.98 12.73
CA ASP A 166 24.94 18.04 11.72
C ASP A 166 24.40 17.60 10.34
N ALA A 167 24.70 16.37 9.93
CA ALA A 167 24.14 15.80 8.70
C ALA A 167 22.63 15.60 8.79
N LEU A 168 22.10 15.15 9.94
CA LEU A 168 20.65 15.10 10.18
C LEU A 168 20.02 16.50 10.07
N LEU A 169 20.63 17.51 10.68
CA LEU A 169 20.14 18.88 10.65
C LEU A 169 20.06 19.40 9.22
N ALA A 170 21.16 19.27 8.46
CA ALA A 170 21.26 19.72 7.06
C ALA A 170 20.30 18.98 6.14
N LEU A 171 20.18 17.65 6.26
CA LEU A 171 19.21 16.87 5.47
C LEU A 171 17.77 17.24 5.80
N GLY A 172 17.46 17.48 7.07
CA GLY A 172 16.14 17.92 7.48
C GLY A 172 15.79 19.31 6.93
N GLU A 173 16.75 20.24 6.89
CA GLU A 173 16.56 21.56 6.26
C GLU A 173 16.33 21.43 4.76
N MET A 174 17.15 20.64 4.07
CA MET A 174 16.95 20.38 2.64
C MET A 174 15.61 19.70 2.37
N ALA A 175 15.17 18.76 3.22
CA ALA A 175 13.89 18.09 3.09
C ALA A 175 12.73 19.09 3.24
N LEU A 176 12.78 19.94 4.28
CA LEU A 176 11.80 20.99 4.52
C LEU A 176 11.69 21.95 3.33
N GLU A 177 12.81 22.41 2.77
CA GLU A 177 12.84 23.28 1.61
C GLU A 177 12.16 22.67 0.37
N SER A 178 12.27 21.35 0.19
CA SER A 178 11.56 20.63 -0.88
C SER A 178 10.09 20.29 -0.56
N GLY A 179 9.57 20.70 0.60
CA GLY A 179 8.24 20.35 1.07
C GLY A 179 8.11 18.89 1.50
N ASP A 180 9.22 18.23 1.83
CA ASP A 180 9.27 16.88 2.37
C ASP A 180 9.26 16.90 3.90
N TYR A 181 8.06 17.13 4.42
CA TYR A 181 7.83 17.26 5.86
C TYR A 181 8.10 15.97 6.63
N ALA A 182 7.74 14.81 6.08
CA ALA A 182 7.97 13.52 6.71
C ALA A 182 9.46 13.20 6.83
N SER A 183 10.28 13.44 5.79
CA SER A 183 11.73 13.25 5.90
C SER A 183 12.38 14.30 6.79
N ALA A 184 11.95 15.57 6.72
CA ALA A 184 12.47 16.61 7.61
C ALA A 184 12.29 16.23 9.09
N ARG A 185 11.07 15.82 9.43
CA ARG A 185 10.71 15.27 10.74
C ARG A 185 11.58 14.08 11.12
N TRP A 186 11.66 13.08 10.25
CA TRP A 186 12.45 11.88 10.50
C TRP A 186 13.90 12.19 10.87
N HIS A 187 14.53 13.15 10.17
CA HIS A 187 15.90 13.54 10.48
C HIS A 187 16.00 14.25 11.83
N TRP A 188 15.13 15.22 12.11
CA TRP A 188 15.21 16.02 13.33
C TRP A 188 14.75 15.29 14.59
N GLU A 189 13.81 14.36 14.51
CA GLU A 189 13.42 13.51 15.64
C GLU A 189 14.57 12.61 16.11
N ARG A 190 15.47 12.22 15.20
CA ARG A 190 16.66 11.42 15.53
C ARG A 190 17.73 12.23 16.26
N ILE A 191 17.68 13.57 16.22
CA ILE A 191 18.56 14.42 17.01
C ILE A 191 18.10 14.46 18.47
N ILE A 192 16.79 14.37 18.72
CA ILE A 192 16.23 14.44 20.07
C ILE A 192 16.66 13.20 20.88
N PRO A 193 17.32 13.37 22.04
CA PRO A 193 17.78 12.24 22.84
C PRO A 193 16.62 11.33 23.26
N SER A 194 16.73 10.05 22.95
CA SER A 194 15.83 9.01 23.44
C SER A 194 16.50 8.26 24.60
N ASN A 195 15.92 8.34 25.79
CA ASN A 195 16.40 7.63 26.98
C ASN A 195 15.42 6.51 27.37
N PRO A 196 15.35 5.39 26.62
CA PRO A 196 14.60 4.23 27.07
C PRO A 196 15.25 3.64 28.35
N PRO A 197 14.49 2.91 29.17
CA PRO A 197 15.04 2.17 30.30
C PRO A 197 16.23 1.28 29.86
N PRO A 198 17.27 1.08 30.69
CA PRO A 198 18.48 0.34 30.30
C PRO A 198 18.21 -1.07 29.73
N GLU A 199 17.18 -1.74 30.25
CA GLU A 199 16.78 -3.09 29.87
C GLU A 199 15.89 -3.15 28.61
N ALA A 200 15.33 -2.01 28.17
CA ALA A 200 14.44 -1.97 27.03
C ALA A 200 15.24 -2.11 25.71
N PRO A 201 14.72 -2.86 24.72
CA PRO A 201 15.36 -2.93 23.40
C PRO A 201 15.37 -1.53 22.77
N ARG A 202 16.55 -1.05 22.36
CA ARG A 202 16.66 0.18 21.58
C ARG A 202 16.13 -0.06 20.18
N THR A 203 14.94 0.48 19.96
CA THR A 203 14.19 0.38 18.70
C THR A 203 14.32 1.66 17.86
N TRP A 204 14.71 2.77 18.49
CA TRP A 204 14.83 4.08 17.86
C TRP A 204 16.27 4.40 17.45
N PRO A 205 16.55 4.79 16.18
CA PRO A 205 17.88 5.16 15.70
C PRO A 205 18.21 6.63 16.01
N GLY A 206 18.21 7.00 17.29
CA GLY A 206 18.58 8.33 17.76
C GLY A 206 20.10 8.52 17.82
N TYR A 207 20.55 9.75 17.55
CA TYR A 207 21.93 10.17 17.71
C TYR A 207 22.32 10.15 19.20
N PRO A 208 23.53 9.65 19.58
CA PRO A 208 23.84 9.32 20.96
C PRO A 208 23.99 10.52 21.91
N ASP A 209 24.66 11.59 21.48
CA ASP A 209 25.20 12.65 22.35
C ASP A 209 25.26 14.00 21.61
N THR A 210 24.12 14.45 21.07
CA THR A 210 24.06 15.72 20.33
C THR A 210 24.40 16.92 21.22
N GLU A 211 25.15 17.87 20.67
CA GLU A 211 25.43 19.17 21.27
C GLU A 211 24.57 20.30 20.66
N LEU A 212 23.69 19.97 19.71
CA LEU A 212 22.79 20.92 19.06
C LEU A 212 21.73 21.46 20.03
N ASP A 213 21.29 22.70 19.81
CA ASP A 213 20.23 23.31 20.61
C ASP A 213 18.88 22.60 20.38
N LEU A 214 18.48 21.80 21.37
CA LEU A 214 17.22 21.04 21.34
C LEU A 214 15.98 21.94 21.26
N ALA A 215 16.04 23.19 21.73
CA ALA A 215 14.94 24.13 21.56
C ALA A 215 14.76 24.48 20.07
N GLU A 216 15.86 24.70 19.35
CA GLU A 216 15.88 24.95 17.90
C GLU A 216 15.33 23.76 17.11
N VAL A 217 15.72 22.53 17.48
CA VAL A 217 15.27 21.29 16.84
C VAL A 217 13.77 21.09 17.07
N ARG A 218 13.29 21.29 18.30
CA ARG A 218 11.85 21.17 18.60
C ARG A 218 11.02 22.26 17.94
N ALA A 219 11.52 23.49 17.86
CA ALA A 219 10.87 24.58 17.13
C ALA A 219 10.71 24.24 15.64
N ARG A 220 11.74 23.62 15.04
CA ARG A 220 11.69 23.10 13.66
C ARG A 220 10.63 22.02 13.46
N LEU A 221 10.48 21.08 14.40
CA LEU A 221 9.43 20.05 14.32
C LEU A 221 8.02 20.66 14.36
N VAL A 222 7.78 21.63 15.25
CA VAL A 222 6.51 22.36 15.30
C VAL A 222 6.24 23.07 13.97
N LEU A 223 7.24 23.74 13.42
CA LEU A 223 7.13 24.39 12.11
C LEU A 223 6.77 23.39 11.01
N VAL A 224 7.40 22.20 11.01
CA VAL A 224 7.07 21.12 10.06
C VAL A 224 5.61 20.71 10.20
N SER A 225 5.11 20.47 11.40
CA SER A 225 3.69 20.13 11.60
C SER A 225 2.73 21.21 11.10
N ILE A 226 3.07 22.49 11.30
CA ILE A 226 2.27 23.61 10.80
C ILE A 226 2.23 23.61 9.27
N LEU A 227 3.39 23.46 8.62
CA LEU A 227 3.52 23.49 7.16
C LEU A 227 2.95 22.23 6.48
N GLU A 228 3.01 21.08 7.17
CA GLU A 228 2.37 19.83 6.77
C GLU A 228 0.84 19.92 6.82
N GLY A 229 0.29 20.83 7.65
CA GLY A 229 -1.14 21.00 7.89
C GLY A 229 -1.67 20.12 9.03
N SER A 230 -0.80 19.38 9.71
CA SER A 230 -1.10 18.49 10.84
C SER A 230 -1.41 19.28 12.11
N THR A 231 -2.57 19.92 12.14
CA THR A 231 -2.91 20.92 13.16
C THR A 231 -2.88 20.34 14.59
N GLU A 232 -3.42 19.13 14.81
CA GLU A 232 -3.39 18.50 16.15
C GLU A 232 -1.97 18.14 16.57
N ARG A 233 -1.15 17.61 15.66
CA ARG A 233 0.27 17.33 15.92
C ARG A 233 1.04 18.60 16.26
N ALA A 234 0.82 19.68 15.52
CA ALA A 234 1.45 20.97 15.77
C ALA A 234 1.10 21.51 17.17
N ARG A 235 -0.15 21.34 17.63
CA ARG A 235 -0.56 21.73 18.99
C ARG A 235 0.16 20.91 20.06
N ASP A 236 0.22 19.59 19.87
CA ASP A 236 0.90 18.70 20.82
C ASP A 236 2.40 19.01 20.93
N GLU A 237 3.07 19.22 19.79
CA GLU A 237 4.48 19.56 19.74
C GLU A 237 4.77 20.96 20.30
N LEU A 238 3.91 21.94 20.00
CA LEU A 238 4.02 23.28 20.58
C LEU A 238 3.85 23.23 22.10
N GLY A 239 2.90 22.43 22.60
CA GLY A 239 2.73 22.19 24.03
C GLY A 239 3.98 21.59 24.68
N GLN A 240 4.66 20.66 24.00
CA GLN A 240 5.95 20.13 24.45
C GLN A 240 7.07 21.18 24.42
N LEU A 241 7.14 22.00 23.37
CA LEU A 241 8.11 23.09 23.26
C LEU A 241 7.93 24.11 24.39
N VAL A 242 6.69 24.53 24.67
CA VAL A 242 6.38 25.43 25.80
C VAL A 242 6.81 24.82 27.13
N ARG A 243 6.50 23.55 27.36
CA ARG A 243 6.82 22.86 28.61
C ARG A 243 8.32 22.71 28.85
N LEU A 244 9.10 22.43 27.80
CA LEU A 244 10.52 22.11 27.93
C LEU A 244 11.43 23.32 27.69
N HIS A 245 11.01 24.27 26.86
CA HIS A 245 11.83 25.37 26.34
C HIS A 245 11.03 26.67 26.14
N GLY A 246 10.06 26.98 27.01
CA GLY A 246 9.12 28.10 26.83
C GLY A 246 9.77 29.49 26.64
N ASP A 247 10.91 29.74 27.27
CA ASP A 247 11.63 31.02 27.18
C ASP A 247 12.71 31.04 26.08
N ALA A 248 12.90 29.94 25.34
CA ALA A 248 13.95 29.84 24.33
C ALA A 248 13.72 30.80 23.16
N ARG A 249 14.81 31.43 22.72
CA ARG A 249 14.82 32.42 21.64
C ARG A 249 15.83 32.02 20.57
N GLY A 250 15.53 32.41 19.35
CA GLY A 250 16.48 32.33 18.25
C GLY A 250 15.84 32.79 16.95
N ARG A 251 16.48 32.43 15.83
CA ARG A 251 16.15 33.01 14.53
C ARG A 251 15.08 32.21 13.79
N LEU A 252 13.92 32.83 13.56
CA LEU A 252 12.83 32.26 12.76
C LEU A 252 12.30 33.33 11.78
N GLY A 253 12.10 32.96 10.51
CA GLY A 253 11.63 33.91 9.49
C GLY A 253 12.55 35.13 9.31
N GLY A 254 13.86 34.96 9.56
CA GLY A 254 14.87 36.02 9.46
C GLY A 254 14.95 36.98 10.64
N ARG A 255 14.15 36.80 11.70
CA ARG A 255 14.11 37.65 12.91
C ARG A 255 14.43 36.85 14.16
N GLU A 256 14.97 37.52 15.17
CA GLU A 256 15.09 36.96 16.53
C GLU A 256 13.73 36.99 17.23
N VAL A 257 13.25 35.82 17.67
CA VAL A 257 11.93 35.64 18.28
C VAL A 257 11.98 34.68 19.45
N ASN A 258 10.99 34.72 20.34
CA ASN A 258 10.69 33.58 21.20
C ASN A 258 10.00 32.51 20.35
N TYR A 259 10.50 31.27 20.38
CA TYR A 259 10.00 30.21 19.51
C TYR A 259 8.54 29.86 19.79
N ALA A 260 8.18 29.70 21.07
CA ALA A 260 6.83 29.30 21.47
C ALA A 260 5.77 30.35 21.09
N GLU A 261 6.05 31.64 21.32
CA GLU A 261 5.16 32.73 20.94
C GLU A 261 4.99 32.82 19.42
N ALA A 262 6.10 32.81 18.67
CA ALA A 262 6.08 32.96 17.22
C ALA A 262 5.37 31.79 16.53
N LEU A 263 5.65 30.55 16.94
CA LEU A 263 5.04 29.35 16.38
C LEU A 263 3.57 29.20 16.81
N GLY A 264 3.21 29.64 18.02
CA GLY A 264 1.81 29.73 18.44
C GLY A 264 1.01 30.70 17.58
N GLY A 265 1.57 31.86 17.25
CA GLY A 265 0.99 32.80 16.30
C GLY A 265 0.83 32.20 14.89
N LEU A 266 1.89 31.54 14.40
CA LEU A 266 1.88 30.90 13.08
C LEU A 266 0.86 29.76 12.98
N LEU A 267 0.70 28.96 14.03
CA LEU A 267 -0.31 27.90 14.11
C LEU A 267 -1.73 28.46 14.12
N ALA A 268 -1.97 29.61 14.75
CA ALA A 268 -3.26 30.28 14.68
C ALA A 268 -3.54 30.82 13.27
N GLU A 269 -2.53 31.39 12.62
CA GLU A 269 -2.63 31.91 11.25
C GLU A 269 -2.85 30.80 10.23
N SER A 270 -2.22 29.64 10.40
CA SER A 270 -2.28 28.53 9.43
C SER A 270 -3.68 28.00 9.19
N GLY A 271 -4.60 28.16 10.16
CA GLY A 271 -6.03 27.84 9.98
C GLY A 271 -6.74 28.66 8.89
N THR A 272 -6.13 29.76 8.45
CA THR A 272 -6.64 30.62 7.37
C THR A 272 -5.95 30.40 6.02
N TRP A 273 -4.91 29.56 5.97
CA TRP A 273 -4.15 29.35 4.75
C TRP A 273 -4.97 28.61 3.68
N PRO A 274 -4.78 28.93 2.38
CA PRO A 274 -5.44 28.21 1.31
C PRO A 274 -5.07 26.73 1.33
N ARG A 275 -6.08 25.85 1.27
CA ARG A 275 -5.83 24.41 1.16
C ARG A 275 -5.10 24.09 -0.14
N LYS A 276 -4.14 23.16 -0.06
CA LYS A 276 -3.36 22.69 -1.22
C LYS A 276 -4.31 22.22 -2.32
N ARG A 277 -4.14 22.76 -3.53
CA ARG A 277 -5.00 22.42 -4.67
C ARG A 277 -4.82 20.94 -5.02
N ARG A 278 -5.91 20.19 -4.96
CA ARG A 278 -5.87 18.75 -5.24
C ARG A 278 -5.72 18.51 -6.74
N SER A 279 -4.79 17.62 -7.12
CA SER A 279 -4.59 17.25 -8.53
C SER A 279 -5.83 16.53 -9.08
N ARG A 280 -6.19 16.80 -10.33
CA ARG A 280 -7.38 16.20 -10.97
C ARG A 280 -7.17 14.79 -11.54
N GLY A 281 -5.91 14.35 -11.71
CA GLY A 281 -5.62 13.00 -12.20
C GLY A 281 -5.92 11.92 -11.16
N TRP A 282 -5.91 10.65 -11.55
CA TRP A 282 -5.99 9.46 -10.72
C TRP A 282 -5.15 8.33 -11.35
N PRO A 283 -3.81 8.50 -11.46
CA PRO A 283 -2.97 7.68 -12.34
C PRO A 283 -2.74 6.23 -11.89
N THR A 284 -3.09 5.85 -10.67
CA THR A 284 -2.90 4.48 -10.14
C THR A 284 -4.03 4.13 -9.17
N PHE A 285 -4.08 2.89 -8.69
CA PHE A 285 -5.00 2.47 -7.65
C PHE A 285 -4.94 3.39 -6.42
N ALA A 286 -6.10 3.75 -5.85
CA ALA A 286 -6.22 4.75 -4.78
C ALA A 286 -5.60 6.15 -5.10
N GLY A 287 -5.35 6.44 -6.38
CA GLY A 287 -5.16 7.77 -6.93
C GLY A 287 -3.76 8.36 -6.87
N ASN A 288 -2.90 7.91 -5.95
CA ASN A 288 -1.49 8.26 -5.87
C ASN A 288 -0.68 7.07 -5.34
N THR A 289 0.65 7.17 -5.35
CA THR A 289 1.53 6.08 -4.89
C THR A 289 1.49 5.86 -3.37
N LEU A 290 1.04 6.85 -2.60
CA LEU A 290 0.82 6.81 -1.15
C LEU A 290 -0.53 6.16 -0.75
N ARG A 291 -1.41 5.93 -1.73
CA ARG A 291 -2.75 5.31 -1.59
C ARG A 291 -3.75 6.09 -0.71
N ASN A 292 -3.53 7.39 -0.50
CA ASN A 292 -4.35 8.26 0.35
C ASN A 292 -5.04 9.42 -0.40
N LYS A 293 -5.20 9.32 -1.73
CA LYS A 293 -5.68 10.46 -2.51
C LYS A 293 -7.12 10.82 -2.20
N ILE A 294 -7.34 12.12 -1.98
CA ILE A 294 -8.67 12.72 -1.95
C ILE A 294 -8.93 13.43 -3.29
N GLY A 295 -10.06 13.10 -3.93
CA GLY A 295 -10.56 13.79 -5.12
C GLY A 295 -10.83 15.28 -4.86
N PRO A 296 -10.79 16.13 -5.91
CA PRO A 296 -10.84 17.58 -5.74
C PRO A 296 -12.16 18.07 -5.15
N GLU A 297 -13.30 17.56 -5.62
CA GLU A 297 -14.63 17.99 -5.19
C GLU A 297 -15.62 16.84 -5.22
N MET A 298 -16.68 16.96 -4.41
CA MET A 298 -17.85 16.08 -4.51
C MET A 298 -18.68 16.47 -5.73
N ILE A 299 -19.31 15.48 -6.38
CA ILE A 299 -20.14 15.70 -7.56
C ILE A 299 -21.59 15.36 -7.24
N ASP A 300 -22.46 16.33 -7.46
CA ASP A 300 -23.91 16.14 -7.40
C ASP A 300 -24.40 15.48 -8.69
N VAL A 301 -24.72 14.19 -8.65
CA VAL A 301 -25.06 13.41 -9.84
C VAL A 301 -26.52 13.55 -10.25
N GLY A 302 -26.75 13.89 -11.52
CA GLY A 302 -28.10 14.02 -12.10
C GLY A 302 -28.56 12.79 -12.90
N GLY A 303 -27.70 12.19 -13.71
CA GLY A 303 -28.06 11.02 -14.52
C GLY A 303 -26.88 10.39 -15.25
N VAL A 304 -27.13 9.35 -16.04
CA VAL A 304 -26.08 8.67 -16.81
C VAL A 304 -25.63 9.56 -17.98
N ALA A 305 -24.32 9.76 -18.09
CA ALA A 305 -23.67 10.47 -19.19
C ALA A 305 -23.32 9.52 -20.34
N TRP A 306 -22.70 8.39 -20.01
CA TRP A 306 -22.26 7.35 -20.95
C TRP A 306 -21.97 6.05 -20.21
N ARG A 307 -21.86 4.95 -20.96
CA ARG A 307 -21.53 3.59 -20.48
C ARG A 307 -20.52 2.95 -21.43
N ILE A 308 -19.60 2.15 -20.88
CA ILE A 308 -18.64 1.34 -21.64
C ILE A 308 -18.74 -0.10 -21.14
N PRO A 309 -19.12 -1.08 -21.97
CA PRO A 309 -19.07 -2.49 -21.60
C PRO A 309 -17.62 -2.94 -21.43
N LEU A 310 -17.33 -3.73 -20.38
CA LEU A 310 -15.98 -4.19 -20.03
C LEU A 310 -15.80 -5.71 -20.20
N ARG A 311 -16.87 -6.43 -20.56
CA ARG A 311 -16.89 -7.87 -20.85
C ARG A 311 -17.52 -8.09 -22.23
N GLU A 312 -16.87 -8.87 -23.10
CA GLU A 312 -17.33 -9.11 -24.48
C GLU A 312 -18.34 -10.27 -24.63
N ASP A 313 -18.53 -11.18 -23.65
CA ASP A 313 -19.49 -12.29 -23.77
C ASP A 313 -20.02 -12.77 -22.41
N THR A 314 -21.33 -12.97 -22.30
CA THR A 314 -22.05 -13.42 -21.08
C THR A 314 -22.16 -14.95 -20.97
N ALA A 315 -21.69 -15.71 -21.96
CA ALA A 315 -22.06 -17.12 -22.13
C ALA A 315 -21.14 -18.16 -21.44
N GLU A 316 -19.93 -17.80 -20.95
CA GLU A 316 -18.93 -18.79 -20.50
C GLU A 316 -18.44 -18.67 -19.04
N ILE A 317 -19.04 -17.84 -18.18
CA ILE A 317 -18.44 -17.58 -16.85
C ILE A 317 -19.51 -17.50 -15.75
N ALA A 318 -19.97 -18.66 -15.28
CA ALA A 318 -21.01 -18.77 -14.25
C ALA A 318 -20.53 -18.39 -12.81
N ASP A 319 -19.23 -18.25 -12.56
CA ASP A 319 -18.69 -18.06 -11.19
C ASP A 319 -18.17 -16.63 -10.88
N ASP A 320 -17.89 -15.77 -11.87
CA ASP A 320 -17.23 -14.45 -11.69
C ASP A 320 -18.15 -13.23 -11.97
N GLU A 321 -19.47 -13.42 -12.17
CA GLU A 321 -20.43 -12.32 -12.44
C GLU A 321 -20.51 -11.29 -11.30
N ALA A 322 -20.23 -11.69 -10.06
CA ALA A 322 -20.37 -10.84 -8.88
C ALA A 322 -19.11 -10.05 -8.48
N ALA A 323 -17.93 -10.37 -9.04
CA ALA A 323 -16.66 -9.79 -8.61
C ALA A 323 -16.45 -8.37 -9.17
N LEU A 324 -16.29 -7.40 -8.27
CA LEU A 324 -15.94 -6.01 -8.61
C LEU A 324 -14.46 -5.89 -8.97
N SER A 325 -14.10 -6.40 -10.14
CA SER A 325 -12.71 -6.60 -10.56
C SER A 325 -12.05 -5.39 -11.24
N PHE A 326 -12.83 -4.39 -11.66
CA PHE A 326 -12.33 -3.28 -12.46
C PHE A 326 -11.99 -2.05 -11.61
N TYR A 327 -10.79 -1.52 -11.79
CA TYR A 327 -10.30 -0.32 -11.10
C TYR A 327 -9.77 0.70 -12.13
N PRO A 328 -10.61 1.63 -12.59
CA PRO A 328 -10.22 2.61 -13.58
C PRO A 328 -9.17 3.59 -13.02
N VAL A 329 -8.31 4.09 -13.91
CA VAL A 329 -7.41 5.22 -13.64
C VAL A 329 -7.78 6.37 -14.56
N VAL A 330 -7.48 7.59 -14.13
CA VAL A 330 -7.71 8.80 -14.92
C VAL A 330 -6.41 9.56 -15.09
N VAL A 331 -6.13 9.99 -16.30
CA VAL A 331 -4.94 10.75 -16.66
C VAL A 331 -5.31 11.97 -17.49
N GLY A 332 -4.42 12.95 -17.58
CA GLY A 332 -4.70 14.23 -18.24
C GLY A 332 -5.33 15.27 -17.31
N GLY A 333 -5.22 16.54 -17.71
CA GLY A 333 -5.49 17.68 -16.83
C GLY A 333 -4.37 17.94 -15.81
N LEU A 334 -3.15 17.51 -16.12
CA LEU A 334 -1.96 17.95 -15.41
C LEU A 334 -1.79 19.45 -15.71
N GLU A 335 -2.00 20.31 -14.72
CA GLU A 335 -1.28 21.58 -14.81
C GLU A 335 0.21 21.22 -14.82
N PRO A 336 1.01 21.83 -15.72
CA PRO A 336 2.45 21.67 -15.63
C PRO A 336 2.85 22.05 -14.21
N ILE A 337 3.38 21.08 -13.47
CA ILE A 337 4.05 21.36 -12.21
C ILE A 337 5.17 22.30 -12.61
N ALA A 338 5.05 23.58 -12.25
CA ALA A 338 6.17 24.50 -12.27
C ALA A 338 7.13 24.07 -11.15
N GLU A 339 7.75 22.91 -11.30
CA GLU A 339 8.96 22.59 -10.58
C GLU A 339 10.00 23.56 -11.13
N ARG A 340 10.41 24.51 -10.28
CA ARG A 340 11.59 25.34 -10.48
C ARG A 340 12.85 24.46 -10.38
N LEU A 341 12.96 23.43 -11.21
CA LEU A 341 14.24 22.84 -11.53
C LEU A 341 14.98 23.83 -12.43
N PRO A 342 16.28 24.09 -12.19
CA PRO A 342 17.07 24.89 -13.11
C PRO A 342 17.02 24.24 -14.51
N PRO A 343 16.98 25.05 -15.58
CA PRO A 343 16.88 24.52 -16.93
C PRO A 343 18.08 23.61 -17.23
N ASP A 344 17.81 22.32 -17.44
CA ASP A 344 18.76 21.39 -18.05
C ASP A 344 19.04 21.87 -19.49
N PRO A 345 20.32 22.08 -19.89
CA PRO A 345 20.68 22.54 -21.23
C PRO A 345 20.58 21.45 -22.32
N SER A 346 20.05 20.26 -22.05
CA SER A 346 19.97 19.21 -23.07
C SER A 346 18.85 19.44 -24.11
N PRO A 347 19.15 19.38 -25.44
CA PRO A 347 18.17 19.69 -26.48
C PRO A 347 17.34 18.45 -26.79
N ARG A 348 16.16 18.31 -26.18
CA ARG A 348 15.15 17.32 -26.60
C ARG A 348 13.92 17.99 -27.18
N LEU A 349 13.78 17.82 -28.50
CA LEU A 349 12.53 17.73 -29.27
C LEU A 349 11.31 18.44 -28.66
N ARG A 350 11.24 19.76 -28.86
CA ARG A 350 9.96 20.48 -28.82
C ARG A 350 9.22 20.24 -30.14
N GLY A 351 8.50 19.13 -30.23
CA GLY A 351 7.59 18.83 -31.32
C GLY A 351 6.25 18.40 -30.76
N GLU A 352 5.21 19.21 -30.99
CA GLU A 352 3.77 18.86 -31.14
C GLU A 352 3.06 17.89 -30.15
N GLY A 353 3.67 17.46 -29.04
CA GLY A 353 3.07 16.52 -28.06
C GLY A 353 2.17 17.14 -26.98
N ARG A 354 1.94 18.46 -26.99
CA ARG A 354 1.22 19.14 -25.90
C ARG A 354 -0.31 18.95 -25.91
N THR A 355 -0.91 18.58 -27.05
CA THR A 355 -2.37 18.47 -27.18
C THR A 355 -3.00 17.25 -26.48
N PHE A 356 -2.20 16.26 -26.10
CA PHE A 356 -2.71 15.04 -25.42
C PHE A 356 -3.07 15.29 -23.94
N TRP A 357 -2.28 16.12 -23.26
CA TRP A 357 -2.39 16.33 -21.80
C TRP A 357 -3.50 17.30 -21.38
N ASP A 358 -4.05 18.08 -22.32
CA ASP A 358 -5.20 18.98 -22.09
C ASP A 358 -6.52 18.24 -21.88
N ARG A 359 -6.60 16.95 -22.24
CA ARG A 359 -7.83 16.14 -22.19
C ARG A 359 -7.74 15.07 -21.11
N GLN A 360 -8.79 14.94 -20.29
CA GLN A 360 -8.88 13.84 -19.32
C GLN A 360 -9.32 12.55 -19.99
N LEU A 361 -8.54 11.49 -19.79
CA LEU A 361 -8.79 10.13 -20.25
C LEU A 361 -9.06 9.22 -19.06
N VAL A 362 -10.02 8.31 -19.22
CA VAL A 362 -10.21 7.17 -18.32
C VAL A 362 -9.69 5.92 -19.01
N LEU A 363 -8.93 5.14 -18.25
CA LEU A 363 -8.33 3.88 -18.68
C LEU A 363 -8.81 2.79 -17.73
N VAL A 364 -9.21 1.65 -18.27
CA VAL A 364 -9.71 0.50 -17.52
C VAL A 364 -9.34 -0.77 -18.28
N GLY A 365 -9.06 -1.86 -17.58
CA GLY A 365 -8.58 -3.08 -18.23
C GLY A 365 -9.21 -4.33 -17.65
N ASN A 366 -9.07 -5.43 -18.39
CA ASN A 366 -9.39 -6.78 -17.97
C ASN A 366 -8.20 -7.72 -18.30
N SER A 367 -8.39 -9.04 -18.23
CA SER A 367 -7.30 -10.00 -18.49
C SER A 367 -6.75 -9.95 -19.93
N ARG A 368 -7.53 -9.44 -20.89
CA ARG A 368 -7.25 -9.50 -22.33
C ARG A 368 -7.09 -8.13 -22.97
N GLU A 369 -7.75 -7.11 -22.45
CA GLU A 369 -7.88 -5.81 -23.08
C GLU A 369 -7.64 -4.66 -22.12
N ILE A 370 -7.13 -3.56 -22.67
CA ILE A 370 -7.11 -2.26 -22.01
C ILE A 370 -7.93 -1.31 -22.85
N PHE A 371 -8.89 -0.64 -22.21
CA PHE A 371 -9.77 0.34 -22.79
C PHE A 371 -9.31 1.76 -22.45
N GLY A 372 -9.49 2.70 -23.38
CA GLY A 372 -9.22 4.11 -23.20
C GLY A 372 -10.30 4.99 -23.81
N ALA A 373 -10.90 5.85 -22.99
CA ALA A 373 -11.97 6.76 -23.39
C ALA A 373 -11.78 8.17 -22.82
N ARG A 374 -12.37 9.16 -23.48
CA ARG A 374 -12.40 10.55 -22.98
C ARG A 374 -13.41 10.64 -21.84
N VAL A 375 -12.98 11.09 -20.65
CA VAL A 375 -13.85 11.20 -19.46
C VAL A 375 -15.13 11.96 -19.80
N ALA A 376 -15.02 13.11 -20.46
CA ALA A 376 -16.19 13.95 -20.75
C ALA A 376 -17.29 13.27 -21.60
N THR A 377 -16.94 12.29 -22.46
CA THR A 377 -17.87 11.80 -23.51
C THR A 377 -18.03 10.29 -23.59
N GLY A 378 -17.15 9.50 -22.96
CA GLY A 378 -17.11 8.04 -23.12
C GLY A 378 -16.64 7.57 -24.50
N LYS A 379 -16.36 8.48 -25.45
CA LYS A 379 -15.84 8.14 -26.78
C LYS A 379 -14.38 7.68 -26.71
N PRO A 380 -13.91 6.88 -27.68
CA PRO A 380 -12.51 6.45 -27.76
C PRO A 380 -11.53 7.60 -27.56
N ALA A 381 -10.45 7.34 -26.83
CA ALA A 381 -9.42 8.33 -26.56
C ALA A 381 -8.75 8.83 -27.85
N TRP A 382 -8.50 7.94 -28.81
CA TRP A 382 -7.88 8.21 -30.12
C TRP A 382 -8.88 8.02 -31.28
N SER A 383 -8.72 8.81 -32.36
CA SER A 383 -9.60 8.75 -33.54
C SER A 383 -9.24 7.59 -34.47
N GLY A 384 -10.20 6.72 -34.78
CA GLY A 384 -10.00 5.58 -35.69
C GLY A 384 -9.77 4.23 -35.01
N ALA A 385 -9.55 4.23 -33.69
CA ALA A 385 -9.54 3.03 -32.85
C ALA A 385 -10.90 2.83 -32.16
N GLY A 386 -11.24 1.57 -31.85
CA GLY A 386 -12.29 1.28 -30.87
C GLY A 386 -11.90 1.78 -29.47
N VAL A 387 -12.73 1.54 -28.46
CA VAL A 387 -12.35 1.86 -27.07
C VAL A 387 -11.17 1.02 -26.58
N GLY A 388 -10.90 -0.14 -27.16
CA GLY A 388 -9.72 -0.97 -26.85
C GLY A 388 -8.44 -0.41 -27.47
N ILE A 389 -7.44 -0.16 -26.63
CA ILE A 389 -6.14 0.44 -27.01
C ILE A 389 -5.01 -0.60 -27.00
N PHE A 390 -5.27 -1.73 -26.36
CA PHE A 390 -4.42 -2.91 -26.39
C PHE A 390 -5.31 -4.15 -26.25
N ARG A 391 -5.06 -5.16 -27.10
CA ARG A 391 -5.71 -6.47 -27.05
C ARG A 391 -4.62 -7.55 -27.09
N ALA A 392 -4.66 -8.45 -26.13
CA ALA A 392 -3.73 -9.57 -26.05
C ALA A 392 -3.93 -10.50 -27.25
N GLN A 393 -2.88 -10.72 -28.05
CA GLN A 393 -2.88 -11.75 -29.09
C GLN A 393 -2.82 -13.13 -28.41
N LEU A 394 -3.93 -13.86 -28.42
CA LEU A 394 -4.05 -15.23 -27.91
C LEU A 394 -4.00 -16.20 -29.11
N GLU A 395 -2.81 -16.60 -29.56
CA GLU A 395 -2.69 -17.70 -30.52
C GLU A 395 -2.92 -19.04 -29.81
N GLY A 396 -3.84 -19.87 -30.33
CA GLY A 396 -3.92 -21.33 -30.12
C GLY A 396 -4.09 -21.84 -28.67
N LEU A 397 -5.22 -22.52 -28.41
CA LEU A 397 -5.65 -23.19 -27.15
C LEU A 397 -6.44 -22.28 -26.19
N GLY A 398 -7.65 -22.73 -25.87
CA GLY A 398 -8.66 -22.02 -25.09
C GLY A 398 -8.22 -21.67 -23.66
N ASP A 399 -8.79 -20.59 -23.16
CA ASP A 399 -8.55 -20.00 -21.83
C ASP A 399 -9.18 -20.89 -20.74
N ALA A 400 -8.60 -22.06 -20.50
CA ALA A 400 -9.07 -23.05 -19.52
C ALA A 400 -8.90 -22.61 -18.05
N SER A 401 -8.85 -21.29 -17.78
CA SER A 401 -8.59 -20.66 -16.49
C SER A 401 -9.85 -20.05 -15.84
N SER A 402 -10.92 -19.84 -16.61
CA SER A 402 -12.11 -19.07 -16.22
C SER A 402 -13.17 -19.85 -15.42
N GLY A 403 -13.03 -21.17 -15.22
CA GLY A 403 -14.08 -21.99 -14.60
C GLY A 403 -13.58 -23.12 -13.70
N ARG A 404 -12.43 -22.96 -13.03
CA ARG A 404 -11.93 -23.98 -12.11
C ARG A 404 -12.59 -23.83 -10.74
N THR A 405 -13.46 -24.77 -10.40
CA THR A 405 -13.98 -24.98 -9.05
C THR A 405 -12.81 -25.06 -8.06
N GLY A 406 -12.91 -24.36 -6.92
CA GLY A 406 -11.88 -24.39 -5.87
C GLY A 406 -10.76 -23.35 -6.00
N THR A 407 -11.08 -22.11 -6.41
CA THR A 407 -10.12 -20.99 -6.41
C THR A 407 -10.40 -20.02 -5.27
N LEU A 408 -9.36 -19.66 -4.51
CA LEU A 408 -9.42 -18.65 -3.45
C LEU A 408 -9.01 -17.27 -3.99
N GLY A 409 -9.82 -16.25 -3.71
CA GLY A 409 -9.61 -14.88 -4.18
C GLY A 409 -10.29 -14.56 -5.52
N ALA A 410 -10.25 -13.29 -5.93
CA ALA A 410 -10.91 -12.79 -7.13
C ALA A 410 -9.90 -12.10 -8.07
N PRO A 411 -10.16 -12.06 -9.39
CA PRO A 411 -9.32 -11.30 -10.32
C PRO A 411 -9.44 -9.79 -10.04
N ARG A 412 -8.32 -9.06 -10.04
CA ARG A 412 -8.29 -7.59 -9.91
C ARG A 412 -7.47 -6.98 -11.04
N TRP A 413 -8.10 -6.06 -11.76
CA TRP A 413 -7.49 -5.37 -12.90
C TRP A 413 -7.22 -3.92 -12.50
N THR A 414 -5.97 -3.71 -12.08
CA THR A 414 -5.42 -2.39 -11.74
C THR A 414 -4.37 -2.01 -12.77
N MET A 415 -4.04 -0.72 -12.83
CA MET A 415 -2.98 -0.19 -13.69
C MET A 415 -2.36 1.05 -13.07
N THR A 416 -1.19 1.41 -13.57
CA THR A 416 -0.45 2.61 -13.17
C THR A 416 -0.01 3.36 -14.41
N VAL A 417 -0.22 4.67 -14.44
CA VAL A 417 0.30 5.56 -15.47
C VAL A 417 1.35 6.49 -14.86
N ARG A 418 2.52 6.54 -15.45
CA ARG A 418 3.61 7.44 -15.06
C ARG A 418 4.37 7.88 -16.31
N ASP A 419 4.62 9.17 -16.43
CA ASP A 419 5.42 9.78 -17.51
C ASP A 419 5.03 9.32 -18.92
N GLY A 420 3.72 9.37 -19.22
CA GLY A 420 3.16 8.97 -20.52
C GLY A 420 3.08 7.46 -20.76
N ARG A 421 3.53 6.63 -19.82
CA ARG A 421 3.52 5.17 -19.94
C ARG A 421 2.47 4.53 -19.04
N LEU A 422 1.71 3.59 -19.59
CA LEU A 422 0.76 2.76 -18.86
C LEU A 422 1.40 1.41 -18.56
N TYR A 423 1.40 1.02 -17.29
CA TYR A 423 1.84 -0.27 -16.80
C TYR A 423 0.65 -1.08 -16.28
N ALA A 424 0.48 -2.30 -16.77
CA ALA A 424 -0.63 -3.17 -16.38
C ALA A 424 -0.22 -4.64 -16.33
N ARG A 425 -0.71 -5.34 -15.29
CA ARG A 425 -0.62 -6.80 -15.21
C ARG A 425 -1.83 -7.39 -15.95
N MET A 426 -1.53 -8.20 -16.96
CA MET A 426 -2.50 -8.82 -17.89
C MET A 426 -2.40 -10.35 -17.82
N GLY A 427 -3.31 -11.08 -18.47
CA GLY A 427 -3.31 -12.53 -18.52
C GLY A 427 -3.97 -13.20 -17.33
N SER A 428 -3.55 -14.42 -16.98
CA SER A 428 -4.14 -15.21 -15.89
C SER A 428 -4.02 -14.50 -14.53
N ALA A 429 -5.08 -14.57 -13.74
CA ALA A 429 -5.10 -14.04 -12.37
C ALA A 429 -4.48 -14.97 -11.32
N VAL A 430 -4.16 -16.21 -11.70
CA VAL A 430 -3.68 -17.24 -10.78
C VAL A 430 -2.22 -16.97 -10.39
N THR A 431 -1.97 -16.87 -9.08
CA THR A 431 -0.64 -16.63 -8.48
C THR A 431 -0.09 -17.85 -7.74
N ASN A 432 -0.96 -18.78 -7.34
CA ASN A 432 -0.58 -20.08 -6.82
C ASN A 432 -1.48 -21.19 -7.37
N HIS A 433 -0.93 -22.38 -7.52
CA HIS A 433 -1.64 -23.54 -8.03
C HIS A 433 -1.20 -24.82 -7.32
N PRO A 434 -2.03 -25.88 -7.33
CA PRO A 434 -1.67 -27.15 -6.72
C PRO A 434 -0.44 -27.79 -7.39
N GLN A 435 0.41 -28.47 -6.63
CA GLN A 435 1.65 -29.06 -7.16
C GLN A 435 1.42 -30.09 -8.28
N GLU A 436 0.30 -30.83 -8.20
CA GLU A 436 -0.08 -31.86 -9.19
C GLU A 436 -0.89 -31.30 -10.37
N ALA A 437 -1.17 -29.99 -10.40
CA ALA A 437 -1.97 -29.38 -11.46
C ALA A 437 -1.25 -29.40 -12.81
N ILE A 438 -1.99 -29.71 -13.88
CA ILE A 438 -1.49 -29.70 -15.26
C ILE A 438 -0.96 -28.29 -15.60
N ARG A 439 0.31 -28.24 -16.03
CA ARG A 439 1.14 -27.04 -16.31
C ARG A 439 0.67 -26.12 -17.45
N ASN A 440 -0.58 -26.22 -17.88
CA ASN A 440 -1.10 -25.48 -19.05
C ASN A 440 -1.68 -24.10 -18.71
N ILE A 441 -1.40 -23.54 -17.52
CA ILE A 441 -1.86 -22.19 -17.18
C ILE A 441 -0.87 -21.18 -17.77
N ARG A 442 -1.34 -20.36 -18.72
CA ARG A 442 -0.55 -19.22 -19.20
C ARG A 442 -0.31 -18.27 -18.04
N PRO A 443 0.93 -17.85 -17.76
CA PRO A 443 1.21 -16.94 -16.67
C PRO A 443 0.60 -15.55 -16.94
N GLY A 444 0.27 -14.83 -15.87
CA GLY A 444 0.09 -13.39 -15.96
C GLY A 444 1.40 -12.72 -16.40
N TYR A 445 1.32 -11.60 -17.10
CA TYR A 445 2.47 -10.87 -17.63
C TYR A 445 2.30 -9.37 -17.42
N LEU A 446 3.41 -8.63 -17.40
CA LEU A 446 3.40 -7.17 -17.30
C LEU A 446 3.60 -6.56 -18.69
N VAL A 447 2.85 -5.51 -19.01
CA VAL A 447 3.06 -4.70 -20.22
C VAL A 447 3.33 -3.25 -19.85
N ALA A 448 4.14 -2.58 -20.68
CA ALA A 448 4.22 -1.13 -20.73
C ALA A 448 3.74 -0.65 -22.09
N LEU A 449 2.81 0.31 -22.09
CA LEU A 449 2.24 0.92 -23.28
C LEU A 449 2.57 2.41 -23.30
N ASP A 450 2.87 2.90 -24.49
CA ASP A 450 3.10 4.31 -24.78
C ASP A 450 1.75 4.98 -25.08
N LEU A 451 1.28 5.86 -24.19
CA LEU A 451 0.01 6.56 -24.38
C LEU A 451 0.11 7.67 -25.43
N GLU A 452 1.29 8.23 -25.67
CA GLU A 452 1.45 9.23 -26.73
C GLU A 452 1.41 8.55 -28.11
N ALA A 453 1.88 7.31 -28.21
CA ALA A 453 1.77 6.46 -29.39
C ALA A 453 0.56 5.50 -29.35
N GLU A 454 -0.59 5.99 -28.88
CA GLU A 454 -1.91 5.30 -28.96
C GLU A 454 -1.95 3.90 -28.34
N GLY A 455 -1.21 3.66 -27.25
CA GLY A 455 -1.17 2.36 -26.59
C GLY A 455 -0.20 1.36 -27.20
N ARG A 456 0.71 1.80 -28.08
CA ARG A 456 1.77 0.94 -28.62
C ARG A 456 2.57 0.28 -27.49
N MET A 457 2.69 -1.04 -27.55
CA MET A 457 3.45 -1.80 -26.55
C MET A 457 4.95 -1.48 -26.68
N LEU A 458 5.54 -0.98 -25.58
CA LEU A 458 6.96 -0.70 -25.46
C LEU A 458 7.74 -1.96 -25.10
N TRP A 459 7.25 -2.71 -24.11
CA TRP A 459 7.83 -3.97 -23.68
C TRP A 459 6.79 -4.85 -22.99
N LYS A 460 7.11 -6.14 -22.89
CA LYS A 460 6.32 -7.18 -22.23
C LYS A 460 7.24 -8.06 -21.39
N ILE A 461 6.87 -8.31 -20.14
CA ILE A 461 7.60 -9.19 -19.22
C ILE A 461 6.70 -10.37 -18.87
N VAL A 462 7.16 -11.57 -19.23
CA VAL A 462 6.55 -12.84 -18.80
C VAL A 462 7.42 -13.41 -17.68
N PRO A 463 6.85 -13.71 -16.50
CA PRO A 463 7.63 -14.28 -15.40
C PRO A 463 8.17 -15.67 -15.76
N GLU A 464 9.29 -16.05 -15.14
CA GLU A 464 9.86 -17.39 -15.31
C GLU A 464 8.95 -18.48 -14.71
N GLU A 465 9.17 -19.74 -15.06
CA GLU A 465 8.41 -20.86 -14.47
C GLU A 465 8.48 -20.83 -12.93
N GLY A 466 7.34 -21.06 -12.27
CA GLY A 466 7.19 -21.00 -10.82
C GLY A 466 7.05 -19.59 -10.23
N TRP A 467 7.12 -18.55 -11.06
CA TRP A 467 6.90 -17.16 -10.65
C TRP A 467 5.59 -16.60 -11.16
N ALA A 468 4.92 -15.85 -10.31
CA ALA A 468 3.73 -15.08 -10.66
C ALA A 468 3.93 -13.61 -10.32
N LEU A 469 3.37 -12.75 -11.18
CA LEU A 469 3.18 -11.33 -10.88
C LEU A 469 1.87 -11.17 -10.11
N GLU A 470 1.91 -10.35 -9.07
CA GLU A 470 0.75 -9.95 -8.26
C GLU A 470 -0.12 -8.94 -9.03
N GLY A 471 -0.32 -7.72 -8.50
CA GLY A 471 -1.10 -6.67 -9.14
C GLY A 471 -0.28 -5.75 -10.07
N SER A 472 -0.87 -4.60 -10.40
CA SER A 472 -0.15 -3.57 -11.17
C SER A 472 1.04 -2.99 -10.40
N PRO A 473 2.12 -2.63 -11.12
CA PRO A 473 3.29 -2.07 -10.47
C PRO A 473 3.03 -0.63 -9.99
N VAL A 474 3.88 -0.16 -9.07
CA VAL A 474 4.12 1.27 -8.87
C VAL A 474 5.38 1.67 -9.63
N ALA A 475 5.47 2.93 -10.05
CA ALA A 475 6.59 3.39 -10.86
C ALA A 475 7.04 4.79 -10.44
N ASP A 476 8.35 5.02 -10.55
CA ASP A 476 8.96 6.34 -10.62
C ASP A 476 9.42 6.62 -12.07
N GLU A 477 10.22 7.67 -12.27
CA GLU A 477 10.69 8.09 -13.61
C GLU A 477 11.62 7.07 -14.28
N THR A 478 12.30 6.25 -13.48
CA THR A 478 13.38 5.37 -13.93
C THR A 478 13.03 3.89 -13.82
N SER A 479 12.11 3.54 -12.93
CA SER A 479 11.92 2.18 -12.45
C SER A 479 10.45 1.82 -12.21
N VAL A 480 10.16 0.54 -12.40
CA VAL A 480 8.85 -0.09 -12.22
C VAL A 480 9.00 -1.20 -11.18
N TYR A 481 8.24 -1.12 -10.11
CA TYR A 481 8.31 -2.03 -8.96
C TYR A 481 7.04 -2.85 -8.85
N VAL A 482 7.19 -4.16 -8.69
CA VAL A 482 6.06 -5.10 -8.64
C VAL A 482 6.27 -6.16 -7.56
N ALA A 483 5.19 -6.47 -6.84
CA ALA A 483 5.18 -7.62 -5.96
C ALA A 483 5.11 -8.90 -6.80
N MET A 484 5.85 -9.92 -6.37
CA MET A 484 5.90 -11.22 -7.03
C MET A 484 5.70 -12.31 -6.00
N GLN A 485 5.14 -13.42 -6.46
CA GLN A 485 5.04 -14.63 -5.67
C GLN A 485 5.79 -15.76 -6.36
N ARG A 486 6.51 -16.56 -5.58
CA ARG A 486 7.01 -17.86 -6.04
C ARG A 486 6.10 -18.95 -5.48
N SER A 487 5.57 -19.79 -6.37
CA SER A 487 4.74 -20.93 -5.98
C SER A 487 5.58 -21.96 -5.24
N ASP A 488 5.09 -22.36 -4.07
CA ASP A 488 5.69 -23.34 -3.16
C ASP A 488 4.58 -23.79 -2.18
N ILE A 489 4.83 -24.81 -1.34
CA ILE A 489 3.90 -25.20 -0.26
C ILE A 489 3.63 -24.01 0.67
N ARG A 490 4.71 -23.27 0.97
CA ARG A 490 4.66 -21.97 1.63
C ARG A 490 5.00 -20.91 0.60
N PRO A 491 4.02 -20.23 0.00
CA PRO A 491 4.30 -19.23 -1.02
C PRO A 491 5.30 -18.20 -0.49
N GLN A 492 6.20 -17.79 -1.39
CA GLN A 492 7.24 -16.82 -1.06
C GLN A 492 6.87 -15.46 -1.64
N ALA A 493 6.81 -14.43 -0.80
CA ALA A 493 6.62 -13.06 -1.22
C ALA A 493 7.96 -12.43 -1.60
N HIS A 494 8.01 -11.83 -2.79
CA HIS A 494 9.16 -11.13 -3.34
C HIS A 494 8.75 -9.75 -3.89
N VAL A 495 9.73 -8.87 -4.07
CA VAL A 495 9.58 -7.61 -4.80
C VAL A 495 10.61 -7.58 -5.92
N ALA A 496 10.23 -7.11 -7.11
CA ALA A 496 11.15 -6.94 -8.23
C ALA A 496 11.11 -5.50 -8.76
N CYS A 497 12.27 -5.03 -9.21
CA CYS A 497 12.43 -3.77 -9.92
C CYS A 497 12.86 -4.02 -11.36
N PHE A 498 12.22 -3.30 -12.27
CA PHE A 498 12.50 -3.29 -13.69
C PHE A 498 12.80 -1.87 -14.13
N ASP A 499 13.70 -1.71 -15.08
CA ASP A 499 13.93 -0.45 -15.76
C ASP A 499 12.66 -0.01 -16.51
N ALA A 500 12.18 1.21 -16.24
CA ALA A 500 10.90 1.70 -16.76
C ALA A 500 10.86 1.81 -18.30
N GLN A 501 12.02 2.03 -18.93
CA GLN A 501 12.14 2.22 -20.36
C GLN A 501 12.26 0.90 -21.11
N THR A 502 13.03 -0.04 -20.57
CA THR A 502 13.42 -1.27 -21.28
C THR A 502 12.75 -2.54 -20.76
N GLY A 503 12.16 -2.51 -19.56
CA GLY A 503 11.59 -3.69 -18.89
C GLY A 503 12.65 -4.68 -18.39
N ARG A 504 13.95 -4.32 -18.40
CA ARG A 504 15.01 -5.18 -17.88
C ARG A 504 14.98 -5.22 -16.35
N ARG A 505 15.03 -6.43 -15.76
CA ARG A 505 15.10 -6.59 -14.31
C ARG A 505 16.40 -6.02 -13.77
N ARG A 506 16.32 -5.11 -12.80
CA ARG A 506 17.45 -4.58 -12.04
C ARG A 506 17.75 -5.46 -10.82
N TRP A 507 16.73 -5.78 -10.04
CA TRP A 507 16.84 -6.64 -8.87
C TRP A 507 15.54 -7.38 -8.56
N ARG A 508 15.63 -8.43 -7.75
CA ARG A 508 14.50 -9.14 -7.13
C ARG A 508 14.90 -9.53 -5.69
N ARG A 509 14.03 -9.23 -4.73
CA ARG A 509 14.28 -9.41 -3.29
C ARG A 509 13.22 -10.30 -2.65
N PHE A 510 13.67 -11.32 -1.93
CA PHE A 510 12.82 -12.11 -1.02
C PHE A 510 12.44 -11.28 0.20
N VAL A 511 11.17 -11.34 0.61
CA VAL A 511 10.65 -10.61 1.78
C VAL A 511 10.28 -11.57 2.91
N CYS A 512 9.35 -12.48 2.65
CA CYS A 512 8.97 -13.51 3.63
C CYS A 512 8.32 -14.73 2.95
N SER A 513 8.14 -15.79 3.72
CA SER A 513 7.32 -16.96 3.33
C SER A 513 6.51 -17.45 4.53
N ALA A 514 5.25 -17.79 4.28
CA ALA A 514 4.35 -18.33 5.30
C ALA A 514 3.25 -19.20 4.65
N GLU A 515 2.57 -20.00 5.47
CA GLU A 515 1.42 -20.81 5.03
C GLU A 515 0.20 -19.94 4.74
N THR A 516 -0.62 -20.38 3.79
CA THR A 516 -1.90 -19.74 3.44
C THR A 516 -3.04 -20.75 3.58
N PRO A 517 -4.31 -20.29 3.70
CA PRO A 517 -5.46 -21.18 3.74
C PRO A 517 -5.56 -22.13 2.54
N ALA A 518 -4.93 -21.81 1.41
CA ALA A 518 -4.91 -22.69 0.23
C ALA A 518 -4.07 -23.96 0.41
N GLN A 519 -3.09 -23.96 1.33
CA GLN A 519 -2.18 -25.07 1.65
C GLN A 519 -1.54 -25.77 0.43
N GLY A 520 -1.41 -25.09 -0.71
CA GLY A 520 -0.93 -25.69 -1.96
C GLY A 520 -1.89 -26.72 -2.59
N VAL A 521 -3.14 -26.77 -2.13
CA VAL A 521 -4.21 -27.68 -2.63
C VAL A 521 -5.24 -26.92 -3.47
N PHE A 522 -5.42 -25.62 -3.23
CA PHE A 522 -6.33 -24.75 -3.97
C PHE A 522 -5.59 -23.78 -4.89
N TYR A 523 -6.23 -23.39 -5.99
CA TYR A 523 -5.76 -22.26 -6.78
C TYR A 523 -5.91 -20.97 -5.96
N GLN A 524 -4.97 -20.04 -6.12
CA GLN A 524 -5.05 -18.71 -5.50
C GLN A 524 -4.98 -17.62 -6.56
N ARG A 525 -5.80 -16.59 -6.36
CA ARG A 525 -5.79 -15.32 -7.11
C ARG A 525 -5.47 -14.21 -6.11
N THR A 526 -4.22 -13.78 -6.06
CA THR A 526 -3.77 -12.65 -5.23
C THR A 526 -3.39 -11.46 -6.11
N HIS A 527 -3.58 -10.25 -5.58
CA HIS A 527 -3.28 -8.99 -6.26
C HIS A 527 -2.64 -7.98 -5.30
N ASN A 528 -1.56 -8.38 -4.65
CA ASN A 528 -0.86 -7.50 -3.74
C ASN A 528 -0.22 -6.32 -4.50
N LEU A 529 -0.46 -5.11 -4.00
CA LEU A 529 0.07 -3.87 -4.55
C LEU A 529 1.11 -3.27 -3.60
N LEU A 530 2.16 -2.69 -4.17
CA LEU A 530 3.15 -1.92 -3.43
C LEU A 530 2.67 -0.48 -3.21
N THR A 531 3.20 0.16 -2.18
CA THR A 531 3.05 1.60 -1.93
C THR A 531 4.43 2.24 -2.03
N LEU A 532 4.52 3.36 -2.74
CA LEU A 532 5.80 4.03 -3.02
C LEU A 532 5.76 5.44 -2.42
N ASP A 533 6.65 5.67 -1.48
CA ASP A 533 6.96 7.00 -0.96
C ASP A 533 8.43 7.31 -1.24
N ARG A 534 8.66 8.10 -2.30
CA ARG A 534 9.98 8.52 -2.76
C ARG A 534 10.94 7.34 -2.99
N GLY A 535 11.93 7.17 -2.12
CA GLY A 535 12.95 6.12 -2.20
C GLY A 535 12.60 4.83 -1.47
N THR A 536 11.37 4.72 -0.92
CA THR A 536 10.95 3.60 -0.09
C THR A 536 9.70 2.93 -0.64
N LEU A 537 9.76 1.61 -0.78
CA LEU A 537 8.63 0.74 -1.10
C LEU A 537 8.10 0.12 0.18
N TYR A 538 6.79 0.19 0.39
CA TYR A 538 6.08 -0.52 1.46
C TYR A 538 5.27 -1.68 0.90
N TYR A 539 5.37 -2.82 1.56
CA TYR A 539 4.71 -4.06 1.15
C TYR A 539 3.96 -4.72 2.30
N ASN A 540 2.64 -4.74 2.22
CA ASN A 540 1.77 -5.61 3.01
C ASN A 540 1.70 -6.98 2.32
N THR A 541 2.31 -8.01 2.92
CA THR A 541 2.48 -9.31 2.24
C THR A 541 1.26 -10.20 2.33
N ASN A 542 0.33 -9.94 3.27
CA ASN A 542 -0.75 -10.85 3.64
C ASN A 542 -0.23 -12.26 4.07
N LEU A 543 1.03 -12.32 4.49
CA LEU A 543 1.76 -13.52 4.94
C LEU A 543 2.42 -13.28 6.31
N GLY A 544 1.75 -12.53 7.19
CA GLY A 544 2.22 -12.24 8.54
C GLY A 544 3.28 -11.15 8.66
N ALA A 545 3.61 -10.43 7.57
CA ALA A 545 4.66 -9.41 7.57
C ALA A 545 4.30 -8.14 6.79
N VAL A 546 4.82 -7.01 7.25
CA VAL A 546 4.91 -5.75 6.50
C VAL A 546 6.39 -5.42 6.36
N ALA A 547 6.81 -4.96 5.18
CA ALA A 547 8.21 -4.63 4.92
C ALA A 547 8.37 -3.25 4.28
N ALA A 548 9.51 -2.61 4.57
CA ALA A 548 10.02 -1.48 3.82
C ALA A 548 11.29 -1.87 3.06
N LEU A 549 11.40 -1.42 1.81
CA LEU A 549 12.54 -1.68 0.94
C LEU A 549 13.03 -0.39 0.29
N SER A 550 14.35 -0.25 0.14
CA SER A 550 14.93 0.79 -0.71
C SER A 550 14.62 0.50 -2.18
N THR A 551 14.28 1.55 -2.93
CA THR A 551 14.04 1.48 -4.38
C THR A 551 15.31 1.20 -5.19
N GLU A 552 16.47 1.63 -4.71
CA GLU A 552 17.73 1.59 -5.46
C GLU A 552 18.23 0.15 -5.64
N GLU A 553 18.35 -0.58 -4.53
CA GLU A 553 18.98 -1.93 -4.51
C GLU A 553 18.01 -3.04 -4.07
N GLY A 554 16.79 -2.67 -3.67
CA GLY A 554 15.85 -3.61 -3.06
C GLY A 554 16.35 -4.11 -1.70
N ARG A 555 17.15 -3.31 -0.97
CA ARG A 555 17.57 -3.61 0.40
C ARG A 555 16.36 -3.54 1.33
N LEU A 556 16.16 -4.56 2.17
CA LEU A 556 15.16 -4.52 3.24
C LEU A 556 15.63 -3.55 4.32
N ILE A 557 14.87 -2.47 4.55
CA ILE A 557 15.12 -1.49 5.61
C ILE A 557 14.63 -2.08 6.93
N TRP A 558 13.38 -2.56 6.94
CA TRP A 558 12.79 -3.25 8.08
C TRP A 558 11.71 -4.24 7.65
N VAL A 559 11.45 -5.22 8.50
CA VAL A 559 10.31 -6.15 8.41
C VAL A 559 9.64 -6.25 9.78
N SER A 560 8.34 -5.99 9.82
CA SER A 560 7.52 -6.08 11.03
C SER A 560 6.48 -7.19 10.89
N LEU A 561 6.48 -8.11 11.84
CA LEU A 561 5.54 -9.22 11.94
C LEU A 561 4.29 -8.79 12.72
N TYR A 562 3.12 -9.24 12.26
CA TYR A 562 1.85 -8.98 12.93
C TYR A 562 1.13 -10.27 13.32
N PRO A 563 0.24 -10.24 14.33
CA PRO A 563 -0.59 -11.39 14.70
C PRO A 563 -1.50 -11.84 13.56
N ARG A 564 -1.43 -13.13 13.23
CA ARG A 564 -2.22 -13.74 12.15
C ARG A 564 -3.47 -14.43 12.69
N ALA A 565 -4.51 -14.49 11.88
CA ALA A 565 -5.58 -15.48 12.03
C ALA A 565 -5.01 -16.85 11.59
N ARG A 566 -5.05 -17.83 12.50
CA ARG A 566 -4.38 -19.11 12.32
C ARG A 566 -5.31 -20.20 11.81
N ASP A 567 -6.56 -20.13 12.17
CA ASP A 567 -7.55 -21.13 11.82
C ASP A 567 -8.77 -20.50 11.19
N GLY A 568 -9.55 -21.34 10.51
CA GLY A 568 -10.78 -20.91 9.86
C GLY A 568 -11.40 -22.03 9.04
N ASP A 569 -12.43 -21.65 8.28
CA ASP A 569 -13.17 -22.55 7.40
C ASP A 569 -13.21 -21.96 5.99
N LEU A 570 -12.72 -22.69 5.00
CA LEU A 570 -12.69 -22.27 3.60
C LEU A 570 -14.09 -22.06 3.01
N VAL A 571 -15.12 -22.70 3.58
CA VAL A 571 -16.52 -22.54 3.14
C VAL A 571 -17.14 -21.25 3.70
N ASN A 572 -16.74 -20.89 4.93
CA ASN A 572 -17.26 -19.73 5.65
C ASN A 572 -16.09 -18.87 6.18
N LEU A 573 -15.32 -18.31 5.24
CA LEU A 573 -14.18 -17.47 5.58
C LEU A 573 -14.63 -16.24 6.37
N ALA A 574 -13.90 -15.95 7.45
CA ALA A 574 -14.10 -14.72 8.22
C ALA A 574 -13.93 -13.47 7.32
N PRO A 575 -14.63 -12.36 7.58
CA PRO A 575 -14.70 -11.20 6.69
C PRO A 575 -13.33 -10.63 6.27
N HIS A 576 -12.34 -10.64 7.17
CA HIS A 576 -11.02 -10.08 6.90
C HIS A 576 -10.26 -10.81 5.78
N TRP A 577 -10.54 -12.09 5.53
CA TRP A 577 -9.97 -12.84 4.41
C TRP A 577 -10.47 -12.34 3.04
N GLN A 578 -11.52 -11.51 3.00
CA GLN A 578 -12.05 -10.89 1.78
C GLN A 578 -11.33 -9.56 1.45
N ARG A 579 -10.40 -9.10 2.30
CA ARG A 579 -9.54 -7.94 2.01
C ARG A 579 -8.72 -8.21 0.75
N ASP A 580 -9.14 -7.61 -0.35
CA ASP A 580 -8.48 -7.78 -1.64
C ASP A 580 -8.49 -6.47 -2.44
N LEU A 581 -7.28 -6.13 -2.88
CA LEU A 581 -6.62 -4.82 -2.92
C LEU A 581 -6.56 -4.09 -1.56
N ASN A 582 -5.53 -4.44 -0.77
CA ASN A 582 -5.20 -3.86 0.53
C ASN A 582 -3.71 -3.40 0.65
N PRO A 583 -3.18 -2.57 -0.27
CA PRO A 583 -1.85 -2.00 -0.11
C PRO A 583 -1.77 -1.13 1.15
N CYS A 584 -0.55 -0.89 1.63
CA CYS A 584 -0.33 0.07 2.72
C CYS A 584 -0.79 1.47 2.31
N VAL A 585 -1.34 2.24 3.24
CA VAL A 585 -1.61 3.67 3.06
C VAL A 585 -0.56 4.45 3.85
N VAL A 586 0.13 5.39 3.21
CA VAL A 586 1.10 6.26 3.87
C VAL A 586 0.49 7.64 4.06
N ASP A 587 0.54 8.15 5.28
CA ASP A 587 0.14 9.51 5.59
C ASP A 587 1.01 10.09 6.71
N GLN A 588 1.64 11.24 6.45
CA GLN A 588 2.38 12.03 7.44
C GLN A 588 3.36 11.22 8.31
N GLY A 589 4.16 10.33 7.70
CA GLY A 589 5.13 9.47 8.37
C GLY A 589 4.55 8.20 9.02
N THR A 590 3.23 7.99 8.94
CA THR A 590 2.54 6.79 9.44
C THR A 590 2.16 5.86 8.28
N LEU A 591 2.42 4.57 8.45
CA LEU A 591 2.05 3.49 7.56
C LEU A 591 0.84 2.75 8.14
N LEU A 592 -0.29 2.81 7.44
CA LEU A 592 -1.56 2.20 7.83
C LEU A 592 -1.77 0.92 7.03
N VAL A 593 -2.01 -0.19 7.72
CA VAL A 593 -2.03 -1.53 7.11
C VAL A 593 -3.23 -2.35 7.58
N ALA A 594 -3.94 -2.96 6.63
CA ALA A 594 -5.06 -3.87 6.88
C ALA A 594 -4.80 -5.24 6.22
N PRO A 595 -3.99 -6.12 6.83
CA PRO A 595 -3.66 -7.43 6.25
C PRO A 595 -4.89 -8.34 6.13
N ALA A 596 -4.93 -9.18 5.11
CA ALA A 596 -6.02 -10.12 4.86
C ALA A 596 -5.98 -11.34 5.80
N ASP A 597 -4.82 -11.65 6.37
CA ASP A 597 -4.60 -12.73 7.32
C ASP A 597 -4.58 -12.25 8.78
N SER A 598 -5.20 -11.10 9.06
CA SER A 598 -5.41 -10.59 10.42
C SER A 598 -6.76 -9.87 10.51
N PRO A 599 -7.55 -10.03 11.59
CA PRO A 599 -8.80 -9.29 11.76
C PRO A 599 -8.58 -7.80 12.11
N ARG A 600 -7.33 -7.39 12.36
CA ARG A 600 -6.97 -6.05 12.86
C ARG A 600 -6.44 -5.15 11.75
N ILE A 601 -6.36 -3.85 12.07
CA ILE A 601 -5.67 -2.81 11.32
C ILE A 601 -4.54 -2.28 12.20
N PHE A 602 -3.41 -1.92 11.59
CA PHE A 602 -2.21 -1.48 12.28
C PHE A 602 -1.77 -0.11 11.78
N GLY A 603 -1.28 0.71 12.71
CA GLY A 603 -0.50 1.91 12.40
C GLY A 603 0.95 1.68 12.78
N LEU A 604 1.84 1.81 11.82
CA LEU A 604 3.28 1.67 12.01
C LEU A 604 3.96 3.01 11.71
N GLU A 605 5.07 3.29 12.35
CA GLU A 605 5.97 4.34 11.90
C GLU A 605 6.62 3.91 10.58
N ALA A 606 6.44 4.71 9.53
CA ALA A 606 6.83 4.32 8.18
C ALA A 606 8.35 4.18 8.02
N ALA A 607 9.14 4.95 8.75
CA ALA A 607 10.60 4.91 8.66
C ALA A 607 11.22 3.70 9.37
N THR A 608 10.64 3.25 10.50
CA THR A 608 11.24 2.22 11.35
C THR A 608 10.51 0.88 11.30
N GLY A 609 9.23 0.87 10.95
CA GLY A 609 8.34 -0.28 11.09
C GLY A 609 7.86 -0.53 12.52
N GLN A 610 8.12 0.38 13.47
CA GLN A 610 7.61 0.27 14.82
C GLN A 610 6.09 0.34 14.82
N VAL A 611 5.42 -0.61 15.47
CA VAL A 611 3.96 -0.57 15.65
C VAL A 611 3.63 0.55 16.64
N LEU A 612 2.90 1.56 16.18
CA LEU A 612 2.40 2.67 16.99
C LEU A 612 1.11 2.26 17.70
N TRP A 613 0.23 1.58 16.98
CA TRP A 613 -1.05 1.11 17.49
C TRP A 613 -1.60 -0.06 16.66
N GLN A 614 -2.57 -0.77 17.24
CA GLN A 614 -3.39 -1.76 16.55
C GLN A 614 -4.85 -1.58 16.95
N SER A 615 -5.78 -1.83 16.03
CA SER A 615 -7.21 -1.78 16.31
C SER A 615 -7.68 -3.02 17.09
N GLY A 616 -8.93 -2.95 17.57
CA GLY A 616 -9.69 -4.14 17.91
C GLY A 616 -10.07 -4.98 16.68
N THR A 617 -10.83 -6.07 16.88
CA THR A 617 -11.27 -6.98 15.80
C THR A 617 -12.58 -6.56 15.15
N GLU A 618 -13.26 -5.56 15.69
CA GLU A 618 -14.49 -4.96 15.16
C GLU A 618 -14.34 -4.36 13.75
N VAL A 619 -13.11 -4.22 13.25
CA VAL A 619 -12.79 -3.75 11.89
C VAL A 619 -12.53 -4.88 10.90
N GLU A 620 -12.82 -6.14 11.27
CA GLU A 620 -12.54 -7.30 10.40
C GLU A 620 -13.26 -7.21 9.04
N ASP A 621 -14.40 -6.52 8.96
CA ASP A 621 -15.18 -6.34 7.74
C ASP A 621 -14.66 -5.20 6.84
N VAL A 622 -13.70 -4.40 7.32
CA VAL A 622 -13.04 -3.37 6.51
C VAL A 622 -12.18 -4.04 5.45
N VAL A 623 -12.52 -3.83 4.19
CA VAL A 623 -11.82 -4.35 3.00
C VAL A 623 -10.82 -3.33 2.46
N HIS A 624 -11.20 -2.05 2.50
CA HIS A 624 -10.57 -0.97 1.76
C HIS A 624 -10.24 0.20 2.70
N LEU A 625 -8.95 0.51 2.84
CA LEU A 625 -8.52 1.80 3.40
C LEU A 625 -8.71 2.89 2.34
N LEU A 626 -9.58 3.86 2.60
CA LEU A 626 -9.95 4.90 1.62
C LEU A 626 -8.98 6.08 1.62
N GLY A 627 -8.43 6.40 2.80
CA GLY A 627 -7.51 7.51 3.04
C GLY A 627 -7.70 8.05 4.45
N THR A 628 -7.06 9.18 4.73
CA THR A 628 -7.00 9.79 6.06
C THR A 628 -7.53 11.22 6.06
N THR A 629 -7.96 11.67 7.23
CA THR A 629 -8.10 13.07 7.61
C THR A 629 -7.11 13.36 8.75
N ASP A 630 -7.07 14.60 9.24
CA ASP A 630 -6.25 14.95 10.41
C ASP A 630 -6.60 14.14 11.68
N ARG A 631 -7.77 13.49 11.71
CA ARG A 631 -8.29 12.77 12.87
C ARG A 631 -8.58 11.30 12.63
N HIS A 632 -8.91 10.91 11.41
CA HIS A 632 -9.45 9.58 11.15
C HIS A 632 -8.79 8.90 9.96
N LEU A 633 -8.52 7.61 10.10
CA LEU A 633 -8.42 6.69 8.99
C LEU A 633 -9.85 6.25 8.62
N ILE A 634 -10.20 6.39 7.34
CA ILE A 634 -11.52 5.99 6.83
C ILE A 634 -11.38 4.63 6.15
N GLY A 635 -12.04 3.63 6.72
CA GLY A 635 -12.14 2.27 6.20
C GLY A 635 -13.51 1.99 5.61
N SER A 636 -13.57 1.17 4.56
CA SER A 636 -14.84 0.70 3.98
C SER A 636 -14.80 -0.79 3.66
N GLY A 637 -15.97 -1.43 3.66
CA GLY A 637 -16.16 -2.83 3.34
C GLY A 637 -17.65 -3.12 3.34
N GLN A 638 -18.13 -4.02 4.19
CA GLN A 638 -19.57 -4.21 4.42
C GLN A 638 -20.21 -3.01 5.10
N LYS A 639 -19.41 -2.29 5.89
CA LYS A 639 -19.73 -1.02 6.54
C LYS A 639 -18.69 0.06 6.21
N LEU A 640 -18.96 1.29 6.64
CA LEU A 640 -18.07 2.44 6.59
C LEU A 640 -17.64 2.79 8.02
N VAL A 641 -16.34 2.96 8.25
CA VAL A 641 -15.74 3.09 9.59
C VAL A 641 -14.76 4.26 9.64
N TRP A 642 -14.78 5.02 10.74
CA TRP A 642 -13.79 6.04 11.10
C TRP A 642 -13.00 5.57 12.30
N ILE A 643 -11.68 5.43 12.12
CA ILE A 643 -10.74 4.95 13.11
C ILE A 643 -9.88 6.13 13.55
N GLY A 644 -9.82 6.41 14.85
CA GLY A 644 -9.04 7.51 15.41
C GLY A 644 -7.55 7.41 15.08
N LEU A 645 -6.91 8.55 14.79
CA LEU A 645 -5.47 8.71 14.55
C LEU A 645 -4.79 9.64 15.57
N THR A 646 -5.57 10.36 16.37
CA THR A 646 -5.05 11.30 17.37
C THR A 646 -4.64 10.60 18.65
N ARG A 647 -3.73 11.23 19.40
CA ARG A 647 -3.19 10.71 20.66
C ARG A 647 -4.27 10.28 21.64
N GLY A 648 -4.16 9.06 22.16
CA GLY A 648 -5.11 8.43 23.09
C GLY A 648 -6.33 7.78 22.43
N HIS A 649 -6.51 7.98 21.12
CA HIS A 649 -7.64 7.48 20.33
C HIS A 649 -7.19 6.57 19.18
N GLU A 650 -5.88 6.37 19.02
CA GLU A 650 -5.33 5.66 17.88
C GLU A 650 -5.85 4.23 17.78
N GLY A 651 -6.32 3.84 16.59
CA GLY A 651 -6.82 2.50 16.32
C GLY A 651 -8.22 2.21 16.87
N ARG A 652 -8.86 3.14 17.58
CA ARG A 652 -10.23 2.97 18.09
C ARG A 652 -11.25 3.35 17.03
N VAL A 653 -12.31 2.55 16.90
CA VAL A 653 -13.46 2.92 16.06
C VAL A 653 -14.25 4.01 16.77
N GLU A 654 -14.34 5.20 16.15
CA GLU A 654 -15.10 6.33 16.67
C GLU A 654 -16.48 6.44 16.02
N HIS A 655 -16.59 6.07 14.74
CA HIS A 655 -17.85 6.03 14.00
C HIS A 655 -17.93 4.81 13.11
N VAL A 656 -19.13 4.24 13.00
CA VAL A 656 -19.46 3.13 12.09
C VAL A 656 -20.83 3.36 11.48
N TRP A 657 -20.97 3.02 10.20
CA TRP A 657 -22.25 3.06 9.51
C TRP A 657 -22.41 1.94 8.47
N PRO A 658 -23.56 1.23 8.42
CA PRO A 658 -24.64 1.26 9.41
C PRO A 658 -24.20 0.75 10.79
N ASP A 659 -24.80 1.30 11.84
CA ASP A 659 -24.58 0.87 13.24
C ASP A 659 -25.30 -0.46 13.56
N GLY A 660 -26.35 -0.81 12.81
CA GLY A 660 -27.08 -2.07 12.90
C GLY A 660 -26.38 -3.28 12.29
N HIS A 661 -27.12 -4.38 12.11
CA HIS A 661 -26.60 -5.64 11.56
C HIS A 661 -26.52 -5.64 10.03
N GLU A 662 -26.92 -4.56 9.36
CA GLU A 662 -26.92 -4.49 7.91
C GLU A 662 -25.50 -4.46 7.33
N SER A 663 -25.28 -5.33 6.35
CA SER A 663 -24.10 -5.35 5.49
C SER A 663 -24.48 -4.85 4.11
N LEU A 664 -24.33 -3.54 3.87
CA LEU A 664 -24.83 -2.90 2.66
C LEU A 664 -23.75 -2.66 1.60
N GLY A 665 -22.48 -2.62 2.01
CA GLY A 665 -21.39 -2.17 1.15
C GLY A 665 -21.19 -3.02 -0.09
N TYR A 666 -20.98 -2.36 -1.23
CA TYR A 666 -20.74 -3.03 -2.50
C TYR A 666 -19.78 -2.21 -3.37
N GLY A 667 -18.48 -2.49 -3.20
CA GLY A 667 -17.39 -1.85 -3.93
C GLY A 667 -16.59 -0.87 -3.09
N ARG A 668 -15.52 -0.35 -3.70
CA ARG A 668 -14.65 0.64 -3.06
C ARG A 668 -15.27 2.04 -3.10
N GLY A 669 -15.36 2.68 -1.95
CA GLY A 669 -15.71 4.10 -1.83
C GLY A 669 -14.60 5.05 -2.28
N VAL A 670 -14.88 6.35 -2.28
CA VAL A 670 -13.91 7.38 -2.67
C VAL A 670 -14.03 8.62 -1.76
N LEU A 671 -12.89 9.17 -1.37
CA LEU A 671 -12.84 10.48 -0.71
C LEU A 671 -12.81 11.57 -1.77
N ALA A 672 -13.68 12.57 -1.67
CA ALA A 672 -13.79 13.66 -2.62
C ALA A 672 -14.26 14.94 -1.94
N GLY A 673 -13.50 16.04 -2.06
CA GLY A 673 -13.76 17.25 -1.29
C GLY A 673 -13.66 17.00 0.23
N ASP A 674 -14.71 17.39 0.96
CA ASP A 674 -14.87 17.10 2.39
C ASP A 674 -15.85 15.93 2.63
N CYS A 675 -15.95 15.03 1.66
CA CYS A 675 -16.91 13.94 1.67
C CYS A 675 -16.26 12.57 1.45
N VAL A 676 -16.88 11.56 2.03
CA VAL A 676 -16.71 10.16 1.61
C VAL A 676 -17.97 9.71 0.88
N LEU A 677 -17.79 9.15 -0.31
CA LEU A 677 -18.84 8.51 -1.10
C LEU A 677 -18.67 7.00 -0.96
N TRP A 678 -19.71 6.32 -0.45
CA TRP A 678 -19.68 4.90 -0.16
C TRP A 678 -20.80 4.16 -0.90
N PRO A 679 -20.48 3.20 -1.79
CA PRO A 679 -21.45 2.51 -2.62
C PRO A 679 -22.08 1.31 -1.91
N THR A 680 -23.36 1.13 -2.15
CA THR A 680 -24.11 -0.12 -2.01
C THR A 680 -24.60 -0.55 -3.38
N ARG A 681 -25.22 -1.73 -3.50
CA ARG A 681 -25.78 -2.19 -4.79
C ARG A 681 -26.77 -1.18 -5.39
N GLU A 682 -27.52 -0.49 -4.55
CA GLU A 682 -28.65 0.34 -4.98
C GLU A 682 -28.41 1.85 -4.79
N LYS A 683 -27.45 2.24 -3.93
CA LYS A 683 -27.29 3.63 -3.49
C LYS A 683 -25.81 4.01 -3.35
N VAL A 684 -25.51 5.30 -3.40
CA VAL A 684 -24.25 5.86 -2.89
C VAL A 684 -24.57 6.77 -1.72
N TYR A 685 -24.05 6.45 -0.54
CA TYR A 685 -24.18 7.27 0.65
C TYR A 685 -23.02 8.26 0.71
N VAL A 686 -23.33 9.50 1.08
CA VAL A 686 -22.35 10.59 1.17
C VAL A 686 -22.31 11.07 2.61
N PHE A 687 -21.13 11.02 3.21
CA PHE A 687 -20.88 11.52 4.57
C PHE A 687 -19.85 12.63 4.55
N ASP A 688 -19.89 13.49 5.56
CA ASP A 688 -18.76 14.33 5.93
C ASP A 688 -17.59 13.45 6.36
N GLN A 689 -16.40 13.69 5.78
CA GLN A 689 -15.25 12.84 6.08
C GLN A 689 -14.66 13.10 7.48
N GLN A 690 -14.88 14.26 8.09
CA GLN A 690 -14.31 14.60 9.40
C GLN A 690 -15.24 14.26 10.57
N THR A 691 -16.55 14.43 10.38
CA THR A 691 -17.56 14.32 11.44
C THR A 691 -18.44 13.07 11.34
N ALA A 692 -18.27 12.27 10.28
CA ALA A 692 -19.11 11.13 9.92
C ALA A 692 -20.61 11.48 9.78
N GLN A 693 -20.96 12.76 9.67
CA GLN A 693 -22.35 13.18 9.52
C GLN A 693 -22.85 12.84 8.10
N PRO A 694 -24.01 12.19 7.97
CA PRO A 694 -24.59 11.93 6.68
C PRO A 694 -24.99 13.23 6.01
N LYS A 695 -24.54 13.42 4.78
CA LYS A 695 -24.85 14.60 3.95
C LYS A 695 -25.94 14.29 2.94
N ARG A 696 -25.89 13.12 2.29
CA ARG A 696 -26.80 12.79 1.17
C ARG A 696 -26.83 11.31 0.85
N VAL A 697 -27.88 10.90 0.12
CA VAL A 697 -27.99 9.61 -0.56
C VAL A 697 -28.26 9.83 -2.04
N ILE A 698 -27.55 9.10 -2.89
CA ILE A 698 -27.76 9.03 -4.34
C ILE A 698 -28.43 7.68 -4.64
N ASP A 699 -29.58 7.70 -5.31
CA ASP A 699 -30.33 6.50 -5.68
C ASP A 699 -29.89 6.02 -7.08
N LEU A 700 -29.14 4.91 -7.13
CA LEU A 700 -28.59 4.39 -8.39
C LEU A 700 -29.67 3.66 -9.20
N VAL A 701 -30.64 3.04 -8.54
CA VAL A 701 -31.71 2.25 -9.17
C VAL A 701 -32.58 3.15 -10.05
N ARG A 702 -32.87 4.38 -9.61
CA ARG A 702 -33.58 5.39 -10.42
C ARG A 702 -32.89 5.73 -11.75
N HIS A 703 -31.58 5.49 -11.84
CA HIS A 703 -30.79 5.74 -13.04
C HIS A 703 -30.46 4.47 -13.83
N GLY A 704 -30.98 3.30 -13.40
CA GLY A 704 -30.68 2.00 -13.99
C GLY A 704 -29.20 1.61 -13.81
N VAL A 705 -28.58 2.03 -12.70
CA VAL A 705 -27.17 1.76 -12.38
C VAL A 705 -27.10 0.90 -11.12
N THR A 706 -26.12 0.01 -11.05
CA THR A 706 -25.76 -0.72 -9.82
C THR A 706 -24.48 -0.15 -9.21
N GLY A 707 -24.30 -0.33 -7.91
CA GLY A 707 -23.05 0.01 -7.22
C GLY A 707 -21.82 -0.72 -7.76
N GLY A 708 -20.65 -0.20 -7.41
CA GLY A 708 -19.36 -0.73 -7.82
C GLY A 708 -18.22 0.11 -7.27
N ASN A 709 -17.02 -0.04 -7.83
CA ASN A 709 -15.86 0.76 -7.42
C ASN A 709 -16.01 2.21 -7.91
N LEU A 710 -15.95 3.17 -6.99
CA LEU A 710 -16.17 4.58 -7.28
C LEU A 710 -14.87 5.32 -7.62
N LEU A 711 -14.98 6.27 -8.54
CA LEU A 711 -13.93 7.22 -8.88
C LEU A 711 -14.55 8.58 -9.24
N VAL A 712 -13.93 9.67 -8.83
CA VAL A 712 -14.37 11.03 -9.18
C VAL A 712 -13.35 11.67 -10.14
N ALA A 713 -13.81 12.06 -11.33
CA ALA A 713 -12.97 12.66 -12.36
C ALA A 713 -13.77 13.51 -13.35
N GLY A 714 -13.20 14.61 -13.83
CA GLY A 714 -13.79 15.41 -14.91
C GLY A 714 -15.20 15.97 -14.62
N GLY A 715 -15.52 16.20 -13.35
CA GLY A 715 -16.87 16.60 -12.94
C GLY A 715 -17.91 15.47 -13.08
N GLN A 716 -17.47 14.22 -13.20
CA GLN A 716 -18.32 13.02 -13.25
C GLN A 716 -17.98 12.02 -12.13
N LEU A 717 -19.01 11.32 -11.64
CA LEU A 717 -18.84 10.14 -10.79
C LEU A 717 -18.78 8.92 -11.71
N LEU A 718 -17.65 8.24 -11.71
CA LEU A 718 -17.42 7.01 -12.43
C LEU A 718 -17.68 5.82 -11.50
N ILE A 719 -18.42 4.84 -12.00
CA ILE A 719 -18.79 3.61 -11.28
C ILE A 719 -18.36 2.43 -12.13
N ALA A 720 -17.36 1.70 -11.68
CA ALA A 720 -16.94 0.44 -12.30
C ALA A 720 -17.71 -0.71 -11.65
N THR A 721 -18.72 -1.23 -12.36
CA THR A 721 -19.57 -2.34 -11.92
C THR A 721 -18.88 -3.68 -12.19
N GLY A 722 -19.58 -4.80 -12.02
CA GLY A 722 -19.06 -6.12 -12.44
C GLY A 722 -18.96 -6.32 -13.95
N THR A 723 -19.55 -5.45 -14.77
CA THR A 723 -19.69 -5.68 -16.22
C THR A 723 -19.41 -4.45 -17.09
N GLU A 724 -19.53 -3.24 -16.54
CA GLU A 724 -19.45 -2.00 -17.29
C GLU A 724 -18.79 -0.88 -16.46
N LEU A 725 -18.30 0.14 -17.16
CA LEU A 725 -17.95 1.43 -16.58
C LEU A 725 -19.05 2.43 -16.91
N VAL A 726 -19.66 3.00 -15.87
CA VAL A 726 -20.73 3.99 -15.99
C VAL A 726 -20.22 5.35 -15.54
N ALA A 727 -20.52 6.41 -16.29
CA ALA A 727 -20.30 7.77 -15.84
C ALA A 727 -21.61 8.49 -15.55
N MET A 728 -21.69 9.09 -14.37
CA MET A 728 -22.79 9.91 -13.94
C MET A 728 -22.41 11.38 -14.10
N LYS A 729 -23.21 12.15 -14.85
CA LYS A 729 -23.00 13.61 -15.03
C LYS A 729 -23.44 14.39 -13.80
N ARG A 730 -22.80 15.54 -13.59
CA ARG A 730 -23.26 16.55 -12.63
C ARG A 730 -24.65 17.07 -13.03
N TYR A 731 -25.48 17.47 -12.05
CA TYR A 731 -26.64 18.31 -12.34
C TYR A 731 -26.20 19.59 -13.06
N ALA A 732 -26.98 20.03 -14.05
CA ALA A 732 -26.80 21.36 -14.62
C ALA A 732 -27.24 22.41 -13.60
N ASP A 733 -26.47 23.49 -13.44
CA ASP A 733 -26.86 24.61 -12.58
C ASP A 733 -28.26 25.10 -12.99
N GLY A 734 -29.23 25.00 -12.08
CA GLY A 734 -30.60 25.50 -12.28
C GLY A 734 -31.69 24.48 -12.60
N GLN A 735 -31.41 23.16 -12.66
CA GLN A 735 -32.47 22.14 -12.59
C GLN A 735 -32.71 21.74 -11.13
N GLU A 736 -33.98 21.77 -10.72
CA GLU A 736 -34.48 21.58 -9.35
C GLU A 736 -33.76 20.45 -8.58
N LYS A 737 -33.40 20.74 -7.33
CA LYS A 737 -33.00 19.78 -6.30
C LYS A 737 -34.20 18.97 -5.78
N ASP A 738 -35.25 18.82 -6.58
CA ASP A 738 -36.53 18.24 -6.17
C ASP A 738 -36.42 16.71 -6.15
N GLY A 739 -35.92 16.21 -5.04
CA GLY A 739 -35.69 14.79 -4.80
C GLY A 739 -34.52 14.50 -3.86
N ALA A 740 -33.71 15.50 -3.50
CA ALA A 740 -32.75 15.41 -2.40
C ALA A 740 -33.51 15.42 -1.07
N GLY A 741 -34.30 14.39 -0.81
CA GLY A 741 -34.83 14.14 0.51
C GLY A 741 -33.65 14.06 1.46
N VAL A 742 -33.55 15.03 2.37
CA VAL A 742 -32.99 14.78 3.70
C VAL A 742 -33.92 13.75 4.32
N LEU A 743 -33.78 12.48 3.91
CA LEU A 743 -34.32 11.38 4.69
C LEU A 743 -33.55 11.47 6.00
N SER A 744 -34.23 11.86 7.07
CA SER A 744 -33.70 11.65 8.41
C SER A 744 -33.29 10.19 8.47
N ILE A 745 -31.99 9.92 8.56
CA ILE A 745 -31.52 8.61 8.94
C ILE A 745 -32.06 8.44 10.35
N ALA A 746 -33.15 7.68 10.46
CA ALA A 746 -33.81 7.47 11.72
C ALA A 746 -32.79 6.82 12.65
N ARG A 747 -32.39 7.55 13.70
CA ARG A 747 -31.77 6.91 14.86
C ARG A 747 -32.78 5.86 15.36
N PRO A 748 -32.41 4.59 15.50
CA PRO A 748 -33.26 3.66 16.23
C PRO A 748 -33.45 4.20 17.67
N PRO A 749 -34.62 3.99 18.29
CA PRO A 749 -34.95 4.62 19.56
C PRO A 749 -33.95 4.23 20.63
N LEU A 750 -33.38 5.23 21.30
CA LEU A 750 -32.63 5.07 22.53
C LEU A 750 -33.54 4.41 23.58
N GLY A 751 -33.29 3.14 23.85
CA GLY A 751 -33.82 2.36 24.97
C GLY A 751 -33.10 1.01 24.93
N VAL A 752 -32.47 0.51 25.99
CA VAL A 752 -32.79 0.63 27.41
C VAL A 752 -31.47 0.55 28.18
N SER A 753 -31.28 1.49 29.09
CA SER A 753 -30.35 1.40 30.21
C SER A 753 -30.68 0.20 31.09
N CYS A 754 -29.68 -0.57 31.51
CA CYS A 754 -29.52 -1.24 32.83
C CYS A 754 -28.64 -2.50 32.72
N PRO A 755 -28.00 -2.96 33.81
CA PRO A 755 -27.21 -2.27 34.84
C PRO A 755 -25.69 -2.40 34.61
#